data_AF-A0A430Q2F6-F1
#
_entry.id   AF-A0A430Q2F6-F1
#
_cell.length_a   1.000
_cell.length_b   1.000
_cell.length_c   1.000
_cell.angle_alpha   90.00
_cell.angle_beta   90.00
_cell.angle_gamma   90.00
#
_symmetry.space_group_name_H-M   'P 1'
#
loop_
_entity.id
_entity.type
_entity.pdbx_description
1 polymer ?
#
loop_
_entity_poly.entity_id
_entity_poly.type
_entity_poly.pdbx_seq_one_letter_code
_entity_poly.pdbx_strand_id
1 'polypeptide(L)'
;MKKKLIELQDENVKLRINEKKIEKPVKSCKPRTIRLESMSQELLIEEIKKLEEELDQKTNEMNEVNEQINNVRLHYKQFEESTIENCTEFNRRESDLLKCLSNLQSKSTVFNELITRMKKKLIELQDENVKLRINEKKIEKPVKSCKPRTIRLESMSQELLIEEIKKLEEELDQKTNEMNEVNEQINNVRLHYKQFEESTIENCTEFNRRESDLLKCLSNLQSKSTVFNELVIILLNVNYTMEDQSSVTKKVDEISNESVKTVDPYQRIRSLEKLLSEEHQHTLILQKHLEIASKSNISIDQNSIKQLDCKRSEILQKELDEKEEILDARDEQIADLKSRVEQMRKMNEAMRALMEKEPSEIKSQKLGTNVEITSYKKEIECMRKEMQIIRNNLTQAEKVKEKLMKDNRELQEELKLREDSIFEQDDELERQQTKRDLAQAKAAEISGASCRLSTKIAEIERLRAELNTTAQELKDTKMNRDELKRIVDQNEDTMKHLGNEVLQLRTAITEKDKMLTELHAYLKESRQNTENIKIQCENAESKRIDVEKRYEELKDRLTNKEQELKNLRKRMEEAVLMSTTTNTTTNNNSSINHTNRDSSQSDNNNNNLTNRELMLNRRGFEVDKLRRELSLTKREKDDLYIELKKLRCKLDKRHTSEERSRKDITGYLTNFNMGNTYAKAIAAQQPNTKITLLNEHINILNRTNIELKIQNESLHNNVIDYQRRYRSIKEQYEAQLEDTQKLPKVLQRFSASSSSSSSSIRPSLLTSQARTAQLENQEIILKLQNAERIINKLRNELIEMKELHATQNITAMECYRQQVELFRHRHFELEEAAEKEYKIWQDERNQLIYQAEEARISNYPDPTLGFLVRPTSKQGSQDSLASINDYSQRSFTLP
;
A
#
# COMPACT_ATOMS: atom_id res chain seq x y z
N MET A 1 39.73 19.59 5.24
CA MET A 1 39.16 20.49 6.26
C MET A 1 40.10 21.63 6.67
N LYS A 2 41.32 21.39 7.19
CA LYS A 2 42.25 22.48 7.56
C LYS A 2 42.59 23.46 6.43
N LYS A 3 42.77 22.98 5.20
CA LYS A 3 43.05 23.82 4.01
C LYS A 3 41.85 24.71 3.63
N LYS A 4 40.63 24.18 3.75
CA LYS A 4 39.37 24.90 3.49
C LYS A 4 39.06 25.94 4.58
N LEU A 5 39.51 25.68 5.82
CA LEU A 5 39.43 26.62 6.94
C LEU A 5 40.41 27.80 6.76
N ILE A 6 41.59 27.54 6.20
CA ILE A 6 42.58 28.57 5.86
C ILE A 6 42.08 29.45 4.70
N GLU A 7 41.49 28.85 3.66
CA GLU A 7 40.89 29.59 2.54
C GLU A 7 39.72 30.48 3.00
N LEU A 8 38.85 29.99 3.89
CA LEU A 8 37.76 30.79 4.47
C LEU A 8 38.23 31.86 5.47
N GLN A 9 39.37 31.65 6.14
CA GLN A 9 40.01 32.68 6.96
C GLN A 9 40.67 33.77 6.11
N ASP A 10 41.32 33.41 5.00
CA ASP A 10 41.88 34.37 4.05
C ASP A 10 40.79 35.19 3.33
N GLU A 11 39.64 34.58 3.05
CA GLU A 11 38.49 35.26 2.46
C GLU A 11 37.81 36.21 3.47
N ASN A 12 37.71 35.82 4.75
CA ASN A 12 37.26 36.71 5.82
C ASN A 12 38.21 37.88 6.09
N VAL A 13 39.52 37.67 5.98
CA VAL A 13 40.53 38.73 6.11
C VAL A 13 40.44 39.70 4.93
N LYS A 14 40.20 39.21 3.72
CA LYS A 14 39.94 40.06 2.53
C LYS A 14 38.66 40.89 2.67
N LEU A 15 37.60 40.33 3.25
CA LEU A 15 36.35 41.06 3.50
C LEU A 15 36.52 42.16 4.56
N ARG A 16 37.25 41.91 5.65
CA ARG A 16 37.57 42.96 6.66
C ARG A 16 38.50 44.06 6.13
N ILE A 17 39.34 43.78 5.15
CA ILE A 17 40.18 44.78 4.48
C ILE A 17 39.36 45.66 3.53
N ASN A 18 38.27 45.12 2.96
CA ASN A 18 37.34 45.91 2.14
C ASN A 18 36.39 46.76 2.99
N GLU A 19 35.95 46.30 4.17
CA GLU A 19 35.21 47.15 5.12
C GLU A 19 36.05 48.32 5.65
N LYS A 20 37.34 48.11 5.92
CA LYS A 20 38.26 49.21 6.31
C LYS A 20 38.66 50.16 5.18
N LYS A 21 38.29 49.88 3.92
CA LYS A 21 38.47 50.82 2.78
C LYS A 21 37.25 51.71 2.55
N ILE A 22 36.16 51.49 3.28
CA ILE A 22 34.93 52.30 3.22
C ILE A 22 34.92 53.41 4.30
N GLU A 23 35.94 53.49 5.16
CA GLU A 23 36.27 54.70 5.93
C GLU A 23 37.40 55.50 5.26
N LYS A 24 37.12 56.03 4.07
CA LYS A 24 37.78 57.27 3.64
C LYS A 24 36.68 58.33 3.53
N PRO A 25 36.89 59.54 4.07
CA PRO A 25 35.89 60.58 3.97
C PRO A 25 35.66 60.83 2.48
N VAL A 26 34.43 60.58 2.03
CA VAL A 26 33.93 61.09 0.76
C VAL A 26 34.23 62.58 0.81
N LYS A 27 35.14 63.03 -0.07
CA LYS A 27 35.32 64.45 -0.37
C LYS A 27 33.92 64.98 -0.60
N SER A 28 33.50 65.91 0.25
CA SER A 28 32.26 66.65 0.08
C SER A 28 32.21 67.12 -1.38
N CYS A 29 31.29 66.54 -2.15
CA CYS A 29 30.82 67.19 -3.35
C CYS A 29 30.35 68.56 -2.88
N LYS A 30 31.08 69.59 -3.30
CA LYS A 30 30.70 70.98 -3.06
C LYS A 30 29.21 71.10 -3.36
N PRO A 31 28.39 71.63 -2.43
CA PRO A 31 27.01 71.93 -2.75
C PRO A 31 27.07 72.84 -3.97
N ARG A 32 26.32 72.46 -5.01
CA ARG A 32 26.13 73.27 -6.20
C ARG A 32 25.56 74.59 -5.68
N THR A 33 26.40 75.62 -5.56
CA THR A 33 25.95 76.97 -5.25
C THR A 33 25.16 77.42 -6.46
N ILE A 34 23.85 77.15 -6.45
CA ILE A 34 22.93 77.78 -7.38
C ILE A 34 22.98 79.26 -7.01
N ARG A 35 23.45 80.05 -7.96
CA ARG A 35 23.60 81.48 -7.85
C ARG A 35 22.19 82.07 -7.71
N LEU A 36 21.79 82.35 -6.47
CA LEU A 36 20.52 82.99 -6.04
C LEU A 36 20.37 84.46 -6.49
N GLU A 37 21.16 84.90 -7.48
CA GLU A 37 21.05 86.22 -8.07
C GLU A 37 20.12 86.09 -9.29
N SER A 38 18.80 86.20 -9.05
CA SER A 38 17.69 86.41 -10.01
C SER A 38 16.58 85.33 -10.17
N MET A 39 16.47 84.31 -9.32
CA MET A 39 15.26 83.47 -9.30
C MET A 39 14.16 84.12 -8.44
N SER A 40 12.94 84.23 -8.99
CA SER A 40 11.78 84.67 -8.21
C SER A 40 11.47 83.65 -7.11
N GLN A 41 10.88 84.08 -6.00
CA GLN A 41 10.50 83.20 -4.88
C GLN A 41 9.66 82.00 -5.31
N GLU A 42 8.85 82.13 -6.37
CA GLU A 42 8.04 81.04 -6.92
C GLU A 42 8.87 79.88 -7.48
N LEU A 43 9.97 80.16 -8.20
CA LEU A 43 10.81 79.11 -8.76
C LEU A 43 11.57 78.31 -7.69
N LEU A 44 11.91 78.95 -6.56
CA LEU A 44 12.51 78.24 -5.42
C LEU A 44 11.51 77.33 -4.72
N ILE A 45 10.27 77.76 -4.59
CA ILE A 45 9.21 76.95 -3.97
C ILE A 45 8.92 75.72 -4.86
N GLU A 46 8.86 75.91 -6.18
CA GLU A 46 8.65 74.82 -7.14
C GLU A 46 9.78 73.79 -7.09
N GLU A 47 11.04 74.24 -6.99
CA GLU A 47 12.20 73.35 -6.94
C GLU A 47 12.34 72.62 -5.60
N ILE A 48 11.96 73.26 -4.48
CA ILE A 48 11.86 72.58 -3.17
C ILE A 48 10.79 71.49 -3.22
N LYS A 49 9.61 71.78 -3.78
CA LYS A 49 8.49 70.84 -3.85
C LYS A 49 8.83 69.63 -4.71
N LYS A 50 9.55 69.84 -5.81
CA LYS A 50 10.05 68.77 -6.68
C LYS A 50 11.08 67.89 -5.98
N LEU A 51 11.97 68.48 -5.16
CA LEU A 51 12.93 67.72 -4.36
C LEU A 51 12.26 66.94 -3.23
N GLU A 52 11.16 67.46 -2.64
CA GLU A 52 10.35 66.74 -1.65
C GLU A 52 9.65 65.53 -2.29
N GLU A 53 9.03 65.68 -3.46
CA GLU A 53 8.44 64.56 -4.21
C GLU A 53 9.50 63.51 -4.60
N GLU A 54 10.69 63.94 -5.03
CA GLU A 54 11.78 63.01 -5.36
C GLU A 54 12.31 62.27 -4.12
N LEU A 55 12.31 62.92 -2.95
CA LEU A 55 12.68 62.31 -1.68
C LEU A 55 11.64 61.28 -1.21
N ASP A 56 10.35 61.59 -1.33
CA ASP A 56 9.26 60.67 -0.99
C ASP A 56 9.24 59.45 -1.92
N GLN A 57 9.44 59.67 -3.23
CA GLN A 57 9.61 58.59 -4.21
C GLN A 57 10.77 57.66 -3.81
N LYS A 58 11.93 58.23 -3.46
CA LYS A 58 13.11 57.44 -3.04
C LYS A 58 12.91 56.72 -1.71
N THR A 59 12.13 57.30 -0.81
CA THR A 59 11.78 56.67 0.48
C THR A 59 10.86 55.47 0.27
N ASN A 60 9.90 55.57 -0.66
CA ASN A 60 9.02 54.45 -1.02
C ASN A 60 9.78 53.32 -1.71
N GLU A 61 10.66 53.63 -2.67
CA GLU A 61 11.54 52.64 -3.31
C GLU A 61 12.43 51.92 -2.28
N MET A 62 12.96 52.66 -1.29
CA MET A 62 13.77 52.07 -0.22
C MET A 62 12.96 51.13 0.67
N ASN A 63 11.70 51.46 0.99
CA ASN A 63 10.82 50.61 1.78
C ASN A 63 10.46 49.31 1.04
N GLU A 64 10.19 49.39 -0.26
CA GLU A 64 9.89 48.23 -1.11
C GLU A 64 11.08 47.27 -1.21
N VAL A 65 12.30 47.81 -1.38
CA VAL A 65 13.53 47.01 -1.32
C VAL A 65 13.71 46.35 0.05
N ASN A 66 13.38 47.04 1.13
CA ASN A 66 13.51 46.51 2.49
C ASN A 66 12.52 45.36 2.75
N GLU A 67 11.31 45.45 2.19
CA GLU A 67 10.30 44.39 2.25
C GLU A 67 10.72 43.16 1.44
N GLN A 68 11.30 43.35 0.24
CA GLN A 68 11.89 42.27 -0.55
C GLN A 68 13.03 41.58 0.20
N ILE A 69 13.91 42.34 0.85
CA ILE A 69 15.00 41.79 1.69
C ILE A 69 14.44 40.95 2.84
N ASN A 70 13.38 41.40 3.50
CA ASN A 70 12.74 40.66 4.58
C ASN A 70 12.10 39.36 4.11
N ASN A 71 11.43 39.36 2.95
CA ASN A 71 10.86 38.16 2.34
C ASN A 71 11.95 37.13 1.96
N VAL A 72 13.06 37.59 1.39
CA VAL A 72 14.22 36.73 1.11
C VAL A 72 14.80 36.14 2.39
N ARG A 73 14.90 36.93 3.47
CA ARG A 73 15.35 36.45 4.78
C ARG A 73 14.44 35.38 5.36
N LEU A 74 13.12 35.55 5.22
CA LEU A 74 12.13 34.59 5.71
C LEU A 74 12.24 33.27 4.94
N HIS A 75 12.34 33.33 3.61
CA HIS A 75 12.54 32.14 2.77
C HIS A 75 13.84 31.42 3.07
N TYR A 76 14.93 32.16 3.32
CA TYR A 76 16.21 31.57 3.69
C TYR A 76 16.09 30.81 5.03
N LYS A 77 15.38 31.38 6.01
CA LYS A 77 15.15 30.74 7.31
C LYS A 77 14.30 29.47 7.20
N GLN A 78 13.23 29.50 6.39
CA GLN A 78 12.40 28.31 6.12
C GLN A 78 13.18 27.20 5.41
N PHE A 79 14.04 27.57 4.46
CA PHE A 79 14.91 26.62 3.79
C PHE A 79 15.90 25.97 4.78
N GLU A 80 16.48 26.77 5.67
CA GLU A 80 17.41 26.30 6.70
C GLU A 80 16.73 25.33 7.68
N GLU A 81 15.53 25.66 8.16
CA GLU A 81 14.70 24.80 9.02
C GLU A 81 14.34 23.47 8.33
N SER A 82 13.93 23.51 7.05
CA SER A 82 13.64 22.29 6.27
C SER A 82 14.87 21.41 6.06
N THR A 83 16.04 22.00 5.81
CA THR A 83 17.29 21.22 5.71
C THR A 83 17.68 20.57 7.02
N ILE A 84 17.45 21.23 8.16
CA ILE A 84 17.73 20.66 9.48
C ILE A 84 16.80 19.47 9.74
N GLU A 85 15.50 19.62 9.48
CA GLU A 85 14.51 18.56 9.68
C GLU A 85 14.84 17.31 8.83
N ASN A 86 15.14 17.50 7.55
CA ASN A 86 15.57 16.42 6.65
C ASN A 86 16.84 15.72 7.14
N CYS A 87 17.81 16.47 7.68
CA CYS A 87 19.02 15.88 8.25
C CYS A 87 18.72 15.04 9.51
N THR A 88 17.80 15.49 10.35
CA THR A 88 17.39 14.73 11.55
C THR A 88 16.63 13.47 11.20
N GLU A 89 15.77 13.50 10.18
CA GLU A 89 15.03 12.33 9.73
C GLU A 89 15.96 11.30 9.07
N PHE A 90 16.94 11.76 8.29
CA PHE A 90 17.98 10.90 7.72
C PHE A 90 18.77 10.16 8.82
N ASN A 91 19.23 10.88 9.84
CA ASN A 91 19.97 10.27 10.95
C ASN A 91 19.12 9.26 11.74
N ARG A 92 17.81 9.49 11.86
CA ARG A 92 16.88 8.56 12.51
C ARG A 92 16.73 7.27 11.71
N ARG A 93 16.54 7.37 10.39
CA ARG A 93 16.45 6.20 9.48
C ARG A 93 17.75 5.41 9.45
N GLU A 94 18.90 6.08 9.48
CA GLU A 94 20.22 5.43 9.56
C GLU A 94 20.39 4.64 10.88
N SER A 95 19.95 5.21 12.00
CA SER A 95 19.97 4.54 13.31
C SER A 95 19.10 3.27 13.33
N ASP A 96 17.89 3.34 12.75
CA ASP A 96 16.97 2.21 12.67
C ASP A 96 17.53 1.10 11.75
N LEU A 97 18.18 1.46 10.65
CA LEU A 97 18.89 0.52 9.76
C LEU A 97 20.05 -0.18 10.48
N LEU A 98 20.87 0.55 11.22
CA LEU A 98 21.97 -0.03 12.01
C LEU A 98 21.44 -1.01 13.08
N LYS A 99 20.31 -0.70 13.70
CA LYS A 99 19.65 -1.59 14.67
C LYS A 99 19.12 -2.86 14.01
N CYS A 100 18.56 -2.76 12.80
CA CYS A 100 18.12 -3.92 12.03
C CYS A 100 19.30 -4.81 11.60
N LEU A 101 20.42 -4.21 11.16
CA LEU A 101 21.63 -4.95 10.81
C LEU A 101 22.22 -5.69 12.02
N SER A 102 22.25 -5.06 13.19
CA SER A 102 22.70 -5.69 14.43
C SER A 102 21.81 -6.90 14.80
N ASN A 103 20.49 -6.77 14.65
CA ASN A 103 19.55 -7.88 14.88
C ASN A 103 19.69 -9.04 13.87
N LEU A 104 20.00 -8.73 12.61
CA LEU A 104 20.28 -9.75 11.60
C LEU A 104 21.58 -10.48 11.90
N GLN A 105 22.60 -9.76 12.34
CA GLN A 105 23.89 -10.33 12.70
C GLN A 105 23.77 -11.25 13.94
N SER A 106 23.00 -10.86 14.96
CA SER A 106 22.75 -11.71 16.12
C SER A 106 21.96 -12.97 15.77
N LYS A 107 20.93 -12.87 14.92
CA LYS A 107 20.20 -14.04 14.40
C LYS A 107 21.11 -14.97 13.59
N SER A 108 22.00 -14.42 12.76
CA SER A 108 22.98 -15.19 11.99
C SER A 108 23.94 -15.95 12.89
N THR A 109 24.42 -15.34 13.99
CA THR A 109 25.27 -16.05 14.96
C THR A 109 24.56 -17.23 15.63
N VAL A 110 23.30 -17.06 16.06
CA VAL A 110 22.50 -18.14 16.67
C VAL A 110 22.27 -19.28 15.68
N PHE A 111 21.98 -18.94 14.42
CA PHE A 111 21.78 -19.93 13.37
C PHE A 111 23.06 -20.74 13.09
N ASN A 112 24.23 -20.08 13.07
CA ASN A 112 25.51 -20.75 12.88
C ASN A 112 25.88 -21.68 14.06
N GLU A 113 25.55 -21.31 15.29
CA GLU A 113 25.70 -22.20 16.44
C GLU A 113 24.81 -23.44 16.35
N LEU A 114 23.56 -23.27 15.89
CA LEU A 114 22.63 -24.38 15.67
C LEU A 114 23.14 -25.34 14.60
N ILE A 115 23.62 -24.83 13.47
CA ILE A 115 24.25 -25.64 12.41
C ILE A 115 25.44 -26.41 12.96
N THR A 116 26.26 -25.78 13.80
CA THR A 116 27.43 -26.43 14.40
C THR A 116 27.03 -27.58 15.32
N ARG A 117 25.97 -27.42 16.14
CA ARG A 117 25.41 -28.51 16.96
C ARG A 117 24.85 -29.65 16.10
N MET A 118 24.12 -29.33 15.03
CA MET A 118 23.56 -30.35 14.13
C MET A 118 24.67 -31.14 13.43
N LYS A 119 25.72 -30.48 12.95
CA LYS A 119 26.90 -31.15 12.38
C LYS A 119 27.57 -32.08 13.38
N LYS A 120 27.71 -31.66 14.65
CA LYS A 120 28.26 -32.50 15.70
C LYS A 120 27.40 -33.76 15.95
N LYS A 121 26.09 -33.59 16.05
CA LYS A 121 25.14 -34.70 16.25
C LYS A 121 25.11 -35.68 15.08
N LEU A 122 25.31 -35.18 13.84
CA LEU A 122 25.43 -36.01 12.66
C LEU A 122 26.68 -36.90 12.71
N ILE A 123 27.82 -36.35 13.14
CA ILE A 123 29.07 -37.10 13.31
C ILE A 123 28.89 -38.21 14.37
N GLU A 124 28.28 -37.90 15.51
CA GLU A 124 27.99 -38.87 16.58
C GLU A 124 27.12 -40.04 16.09
N LEU A 125 26.06 -39.75 15.32
CA LEU A 125 25.19 -40.78 14.71
C LEU A 125 25.90 -41.59 13.62
N GLN A 126 26.87 -41.00 12.94
CA GLN A 126 27.66 -41.67 11.91
C GLN A 126 28.65 -42.65 12.55
N ASP A 127 29.25 -42.29 13.69
CA ASP A 127 30.11 -43.16 14.50
C ASP A 127 29.34 -44.32 15.13
N GLU A 128 28.11 -44.09 15.62
CA GLU A 128 27.23 -45.17 16.09
C GLU A 128 26.83 -46.15 14.98
N ASN A 129 26.49 -45.64 13.79
CA ASN A 129 26.17 -46.48 12.63
C ASN A 129 27.36 -47.34 12.17
N VAL A 130 28.59 -46.83 12.30
CA VAL A 130 29.80 -47.62 12.01
C VAL A 130 29.97 -48.73 13.05
N LYS A 131 29.74 -48.46 14.34
CA LYS A 131 29.75 -49.48 15.40
C LYS A 131 28.70 -50.58 15.18
N LEU A 132 27.49 -50.22 14.76
CA LEU A 132 26.41 -51.19 14.49
C LEU A 132 26.73 -52.08 13.28
N ARG A 133 27.28 -51.52 12.19
CA ARG A 133 27.72 -52.31 11.02
C ARG A 133 28.88 -53.27 11.31
N ILE A 134 29.74 -52.95 12.29
CA ILE A 134 30.79 -53.87 12.75
C ILE A 134 30.18 -55.05 13.53
N ASN A 135 29.08 -54.84 14.23
CA ASN A 135 28.35 -55.88 14.96
C ASN A 135 27.49 -56.78 14.05
N GLU A 136 26.90 -56.25 12.97
CA GLU A 136 26.11 -57.03 11.99
C GLU A 136 26.94 -58.06 11.20
N LYS A 137 28.23 -57.78 10.93
CA LYS A 137 29.11 -58.73 10.19
C LYS A 137 29.41 -60.05 10.92
N LYS A 138 28.93 -60.23 12.15
CA LYS A 138 29.10 -61.49 12.91
C LYS A 138 27.95 -62.49 12.73
N ILE A 139 26.84 -62.15 12.08
CA ILE A 139 25.64 -62.99 12.06
C ILE A 139 25.01 -63.02 10.66
N GLU A 140 25.55 -63.81 9.72
CA GLU A 140 24.80 -64.13 8.50
C GLU A 140 25.23 -65.47 7.87
N LYS A 141 24.30 -66.43 7.81
CA LYS A 141 24.23 -67.45 6.74
C LYS A 141 22.76 -67.69 6.35
N PRO A 142 22.47 -68.00 5.07
CA PRO A 142 21.17 -67.74 4.45
C PRO A 142 20.29 -68.99 4.33
N VAL A 143 18.99 -68.86 4.00
CA VAL A 143 18.29 -69.57 2.90
C VAL A 143 16.73 -69.48 2.96
N LYS A 144 16.18 -68.92 1.87
CA LYS A 144 15.03 -69.28 1.00
C LYS A 144 13.58 -69.49 1.53
N SER A 145 12.72 -68.58 1.03
CA SER A 145 11.45 -68.76 0.28
C SER A 145 10.41 -69.82 0.69
N CYS A 146 9.20 -69.36 1.04
CA CYS A 146 7.91 -69.60 0.34
C CYS A 146 6.70 -69.67 1.29
N LYS A 147 5.79 -68.69 1.12
CA LYS A 147 4.30 -68.78 1.01
C LYS A 147 3.46 -69.39 2.17
N PRO A 148 2.19 -68.95 2.29
CA PRO A 148 1.60 -68.54 3.55
C PRO A 148 0.60 -69.55 4.13
N ARG A 149 0.61 -69.74 5.46
CA ARG A 149 -0.62 -70.09 6.18
C ARG A 149 -0.50 -69.81 7.68
N THR A 150 -1.25 -68.80 8.09
CA THR A 150 -2.06 -68.69 9.32
C THR A 150 -1.42 -69.23 10.61
N ILE A 151 -0.80 -68.33 11.38
CA ILE A 151 -0.26 -68.61 12.72
C ILE A 151 -0.97 -67.76 13.76
N ARG A 152 -1.33 -68.44 14.85
CA ARG A 152 -1.95 -67.96 16.08
C ARG A 152 -0.82 -67.70 17.10
N LEU A 153 -0.84 -66.53 17.74
CA LEU A 153 0.18 -65.99 18.64
C LEU A 153 0.20 -66.66 20.01
N GLU A 154 1.40 -67.02 20.48
CA GLU A 154 1.84 -67.18 21.88
C GLU A 154 3.39 -67.28 21.78
N SER A 155 4.27 -66.49 22.42
CA SER A 155 4.30 -66.01 23.81
C SER A 155 5.41 -64.94 24.02
N MET A 156 5.07 -63.76 24.53
CA MET A 156 6.01 -62.84 25.21
C MET A 156 5.93 -63.08 26.72
N SER A 157 7.05 -62.95 27.45
CA SER A 157 7.03 -63.10 28.90
C SER A 157 6.20 -61.98 29.55
N GLN A 158 5.39 -62.37 30.53
CA GLN A 158 4.34 -61.54 31.12
C GLN A 158 4.88 -60.24 31.73
N GLU A 159 6.12 -60.24 32.24
CA GLU A 159 6.79 -59.07 32.82
C GLU A 159 7.22 -58.03 31.78
N LEU A 160 7.76 -58.45 30.63
CA LEU A 160 8.12 -57.52 29.56
C LEU A 160 6.88 -56.92 28.88
N LEU A 161 5.80 -57.69 28.81
CA LEU A 161 4.54 -57.23 28.27
C LEU A 161 3.90 -56.16 29.19
N ILE A 162 4.01 -56.32 30.51
CA ILE A 162 3.53 -55.33 31.49
C ILE A 162 4.34 -54.03 31.44
N GLU A 163 5.68 -54.12 31.34
CA GLU A 163 6.53 -52.92 31.28
C GLU A 163 6.35 -52.15 29.96
N GLU A 164 6.21 -52.86 28.84
CA GLU A 164 5.91 -52.25 27.53
C GLU A 164 4.51 -51.59 27.53
N ILE A 165 3.50 -52.24 28.13
CA ILE A 165 2.16 -51.65 28.28
C ILE A 165 2.22 -50.37 29.10
N LYS A 166 2.92 -50.39 30.24
CA LYS A 166 3.02 -49.22 31.11
C LYS A 166 3.72 -48.04 30.42
N LYS A 167 4.77 -48.32 29.64
CA LYS A 167 5.44 -47.29 28.84
C LYS A 167 4.55 -46.73 27.73
N LEU A 168 3.76 -47.60 27.08
CA LEU A 168 2.79 -47.17 26.08
C LEU A 168 1.64 -46.36 26.68
N GLU A 169 1.20 -46.69 27.91
CA GLU A 169 0.22 -45.91 28.67
C GLU A 169 0.76 -44.51 29.01
N GLU A 170 2.00 -44.42 29.51
CA GLU A 170 2.66 -43.12 29.77
C GLU A 170 2.84 -42.28 28.50
N GLU A 171 3.23 -42.90 27.38
CA GLU A 171 3.32 -42.21 26.08
C GLU A 171 1.94 -41.77 25.56
N LEU A 172 0.89 -42.57 25.78
CA LEU A 172 -0.48 -42.23 25.38
C LEU A 172 -1.04 -41.06 26.20
N ASP A 173 -0.79 -41.04 27.50
CA ASP A 173 -1.18 -39.94 28.39
C ASP A 173 -0.47 -38.65 28.00
N GLN A 174 0.84 -38.72 27.74
CA GLN A 174 1.62 -37.58 27.27
C GLN A 174 1.09 -37.06 25.92
N LYS A 175 0.76 -37.95 24.98
CA LYS A 175 0.19 -37.55 23.68
C LYS A 175 -1.21 -36.99 23.79
N THR A 176 -2.00 -37.47 24.74
CA THR A 176 -3.35 -36.95 25.01
C THR A 176 -3.27 -35.52 25.55
N ASN A 177 -2.32 -35.24 26.46
CA ASN A 177 -2.08 -33.90 26.97
C ASN A 177 -1.62 -32.92 25.89
N GLU A 178 -0.66 -33.32 25.04
CA GLU A 178 -0.22 -32.51 23.89
C GLU A 178 -1.38 -32.24 22.90
N MET A 179 -2.25 -33.22 22.66
CA MET A 179 -3.43 -33.06 21.80
C MET A 179 -4.44 -32.07 22.40
N ASN A 180 -4.61 -32.06 23.72
CA ASN A 180 -5.49 -31.12 24.41
C ASN A 180 -4.95 -29.68 24.32
N GLU A 181 -3.65 -29.46 24.53
CA GLU A 181 -3.02 -28.14 24.36
C GLU A 181 -3.15 -27.61 22.92
N VAL A 182 -2.95 -28.48 21.93
CA VAL A 182 -3.12 -28.09 20.52
C VAL A 182 -4.58 -27.74 20.22
N ASN A 183 -5.55 -28.48 20.76
CA ASN A 183 -6.96 -28.15 20.60
C ASN A 183 -7.32 -26.80 21.23
N GLU A 184 -6.75 -26.47 22.40
CA GLU A 184 -6.93 -25.16 23.03
C GLU A 184 -6.35 -24.03 22.17
N GLN A 185 -5.15 -24.21 21.62
CA GLN A 185 -4.55 -23.26 20.69
C GLN A 185 -5.38 -23.07 19.42
N ILE A 186 -5.91 -24.15 18.84
CA ILE A 186 -6.80 -24.09 17.66
C ILE A 186 -8.08 -23.30 17.99
N ASN A 187 -8.67 -23.52 19.15
CA ASN A 187 -9.86 -22.79 19.59
C ASN A 187 -9.58 -21.29 19.78
N ASN A 188 -8.43 -20.93 20.35
CA ASN A 188 -8.01 -19.54 20.49
C ASN A 188 -7.78 -18.86 19.13
N VAL A 189 -7.14 -19.54 18.18
CA VAL A 189 -6.96 -19.03 16.81
C VAL A 189 -8.31 -18.85 16.11
N ARG A 190 -9.23 -19.81 16.26
CA ARG A 190 -10.58 -19.72 15.70
C ARG A 190 -11.36 -18.53 16.28
N LEU A 191 -11.22 -18.27 17.58
CA LEU A 191 -11.84 -17.10 18.23
C LEU A 191 -11.26 -15.78 17.69
N HIS A 192 -9.94 -15.68 17.56
CA HIS A 192 -9.28 -14.49 17.01
C HIS A 192 -9.66 -14.26 15.54
N TYR A 193 -9.77 -15.31 14.74
CA TYR A 193 -10.21 -15.21 13.35
C TYR A 193 -11.64 -14.67 13.27
N LYS A 194 -12.54 -15.18 14.12
CA LYS A 194 -13.92 -14.70 14.18
C LYS A 194 -14.01 -13.23 14.59
N GLN A 195 -13.24 -12.80 15.59
CA GLN A 195 -13.17 -11.39 16.00
C GLN A 195 -12.62 -10.48 14.89
N PHE A 196 -11.62 -10.95 14.15
CA PHE A 196 -11.08 -10.22 13.01
C PHE A 196 -12.08 -10.09 11.87
N GLU A 197 -12.83 -11.15 11.57
CA GLU A 197 -13.90 -11.15 10.57
C GLU A 197 -15.02 -10.17 10.95
N GLU A 198 -15.47 -10.21 12.21
CA GLU A 198 -16.47 -9.27 12.75
C GLU A 198 -15.98 -7.80 12.65
N SER A 199 -14.73 -7.52 13.02
CA SER A 199 -14.14 -6.17 12.89
C SER A 199 -14.02 -5.71 11.43
N THR A 200 -13.71 -6.62 10.51
CA THR A 200 -13.61 -6.31 9.08
C THR A 200 -14.98 -5.95 8.50
N ILE A 201 -16.02 -6.68 8.90
CA ILE A 201 -17.41 -6.38 8.52
C ILE A 201 -17.83 -5.01 9.07
N GLU A 202 -17.56 -4.73 10.35
CA GLU A 202 -17.87 -3.44 10.97
C GLU A 202 -17.19 -2.28 10.24
N ASN A 203 -15.89 -2.39 9.95
CA ASN A 203 -15.14 -1.38 9.20
C ASN A 203 -15.69 -1.16 7.78
N CYS A 204 -16.09 -2.23 7.08
CA CYS A 204 -16.72 -2.11 5.76
C CYS A 204 -18.06 -1.38 5.84
N THR A 205 -18.88 -1.67 6.86
CA THR A 205 -20.16 -0.97 7.05
C THR A 205 -19.96 0.51 7.40
N GLU A 206 -18.95 0.83 8.22
CA GLU A 206 -18.62 2.21 8.56
C GLU A 206 -18.10 2.99 7.33
N PHE A 207 -17.23 2.36 6.54
CA PHE A 207 -16.72 2.94 5.28
C PHE A 207 -17.87 3.26 4.32
N ASN A 208 -18.77 2.31 4.07
CA ASN A 208 -19.92 2.51 3.19
C ASN A 208 -20.83 3.63 3.70
N ARG A 209 -20.98 3.77 5.02
CA ARG A 209 -21.75 4.87 5.63
C ARG A 209 -21.09 6.22 5.36
N ARG A 210 -19.77 6.34 5.58
CA ARG A 210 -19.00 7.56 5.31
C ARG A 210 -19.01 7.93 3.83
N GLU A 211 -18.90 6.94 2.95
CA GLU A 211 -19.01 7.14 1.49
C GLU A 211 -20.39 7.68 1.11
N SER A 212 -21.46 7.09 1.65
CA SER A 212 -22.82 7.58 1.44
C SER A 212 -23.02 9.02 1.93
N ASP A 213 -22.45 9.36 3.09
CA ASP A 213 -22.52 10.73 3.63
C ASP A 213 -21.75 11.73 2.75
N LEU A 214 -20.58 11.34 2.24
CA LEU A 214 -19.79 12.14 1.30
C LEU A 214 -20.54 12.37 -0.03
N LEU A 215 -21.15 11.33 -0.58
CA LEU A 215 -21.98 11.44 -1.79
C LEU A 215 -23.15 12.41 -1.59
N LYS A 216 -23.77 12.40 -0.40
CA LYS A 216 -24.83 13.33 -0.05
C LYS A 216 -24.32 14.78 0.04
N CYS A 217 -23.13 14.99 0.61
CA CYS A 217 -22.47 16.30 0.64
C CYS A 217 -22.12 16.80 -0.77
N LEU A 218 -21.62 15.93 -1.66
CA LEU A 218 -21.33 16.29 -3.05
C LEU A 218 -22.59 16.68 -3.82
N SER A 219 -23.69 15.94 -3.64
CA SER A 219 -25.00 16.30 -4.22
C SER A 219 -25.50 17.66 -3.72
N ASN A 220 -25.30 17.97 -2.44
CA ASN A 220 -25.61 19.28 -1.87
C ASN A 220 -24.71 20.40 -2.43
N LEU A 221 -23.44 20.14 -2.67
CA LEU A 221 -22.52 21.10 -3.30
C LEU A 221 -22.89 21.35 -4.77
N GLN A 222 -23.31 20.30 -5.49
CA GLN A 222 -23.75 20.41 -6.88
C GLN A 222 -25.04 21.22 -7.00
N SER A 223 -26.01 21.01 -6.11
CA SER A 223 -27.22 21.84 -6.07
C SER A 223 -26.90 23.30 -5.73
N LYS A 224 -26.00 23.56 -4.77
CA LYS A 224 -25.51 24.93 -4.47
C LYS A 224 -24.82 25.57 -5.68
N SER A 225 -23.98 24.83 -6.40
CA SER A 225 -23.31 25.32 -7.61
C SER A 225 -24.32 25.66 -8.71
N THR A 226 -25.38 24.85 -8.85
CA THR A 226 -26.46 25.12 -9.80
C THR A 226 -27.17 26.43 -9.46
N VAL A 227 -27.53 26.65 -8.18
CA VAL A 227 -28.16 27.90 -7.72
C VAL A 227 -27.22 29.09 -7.90
N PHE A 228 -25.93 28.94 -7.61
CA PHE A 228 -24.94 30.00 -7.81
C PHE A 228 -24.80 30.37 -9.29
N ASN A 229 -24.75 29.39 -10.19
CA ASN A 229 -24.69 29.63 -11.63
C ASN A 229 -25.95 30.37 -12.12
N GLU A 230 -27.14 30.00 -11.65
CA GLU A 230 -28.38 30.73 -11.95
C GLU A 230 -28.33 32.19 -11.46
N LEU A 231 -27.80 32.44 -10.26
CA LEU A 231 -27.58 33.79 -9.73
C LEU A 231 -26.59 34.61 -10.57
N VAL A 232 -25.49 33.99 -11.01
CA VAL A 232 -24.49 34.65 -11.88
C VAL A 232 -25.09 35.00 -13.24
N ILE A 233 -25.89 34.10 -13.84
CA ILE A 233 -26.60 34.37 -15.09
C ILE A 233 -27.55 35.56 -14.92
N ILE A 234 -28.24 35.66 -13.78
CA ILE A 234 -29.11 36.80 -13.48
C ILE A 234 -28.31 38.09 -13.31
N LEU A 235 -27.19 38.08 -12.58
CA LEU A 235 -26.33 39.25 -12.41
C LEU A 235 -25.75 39.73 -13.73
N LEU A 236 -25.34 38.81 -14.61
CA LEU A 236 -24.90 39.13 -15.97
C LEU A 236 -26.04 39.76 -16.78
N ASN A 237 -27.25 39.19 -16.73
CA ASN A 237 -28.41 39.75 -17.42
C ASN A 237 -28.83 41.13 -16.88
N VAL A 238 -28.74 41.36 -15.56
CA VAL A 238 -28.99 42.66 -14.93
C VAL A 238 -27.93 43.68 -15.36
N ASN A 239 -26.65 43.30 -15.44
CA ASN A 239 -25.59 44.15 -15.97
C ASN A 239 -25.81 44.52 -17.45
N TYR A 240 -26.21 43.57 -18.29
CA TYR A 240 -26.56 43.86 -19.69
C TYR A 240 -27.74 44.83 -19.79
N THR A 241 -28.78 44.70 -18.94
CA THR A 241 -29.89 45.67 -18.92
C THR A 241 -29.54 47.04 -18.32
N MET A 242 -28.50 47.12 -17.46
CA MET A 242 -27.98 48.38 -16.92
C MET A 242 -27.04 49.08 -17.91
N GLU A 243 -26.26 48.33 -18.71
CA GLU A 243 -25.43 48.88 -19.79
C GLU A 243 -26.29 49.39 -20.97
N ASP A 244 -27.38 48.71 -21.32
CA ASP A 244 -28.32 49.13 -22.38
C ASP A 244 -29.22 50.33 -22.00
N GLN A 245 -29.25 50.77 -20.74
CA GLN A 245 -29.88 52.06 -20.37
C GLN A 245 -28.89 53.22 -20.23
N SER A 246 -27.58 52.94 -20.24
CA SER A 246 -26.51 53.96 -20.24
C SER A 246 -26.18 54.45 -21.66
N SER A 247 -26.45 53.63 -22.68
CA SER A 247 -26.28 54.02 -24.08
C SER A 247 -27.54 53.74 -24.86
N VAL A 248 -27.99 54.73 -25.62
CA VAL A 248 -29.06 54.66 -26.63
C VAL A 248 -30.49 54.88 -26.12
N THR A 249 -30.89 56.16 -26.06
CA THR A 249 -32.16 56.60 -26.69
C THR A 249 -32.04 57.99 -27.30
N LYS A 250 -31.65 58.05 -28.58
CA LYS A 250 -32.24 58.98 -29.56
C LYS A 250 -32.57 58.23 -30.85
N LYS A 251 -33.81 57.71 -30.85
CA LYS A 251 -34.81 57.56 -31.91
C LYS A 251 -34.54 56.67 -33.15
N VAL A 252 -35.67 56.09 -33.61
CA VAL A 252 -36.01 55.58 -34.97
C VAL A 252 -35.64 54.08 -35.17
N ASP A 253 -36.49 53.10 -35.52
CA ASP A 253 -37.88 53.01 -36.04
C ASP A 253 -38.49 51.60 -35.81
N GLU A 254 -39.84 51.58 -35.73
CA GLU A 254 -40.86 50.62 -36.20
C GLU A 254 -40.62 49.08 -36.46
N ILE A 255 -41.57 48.28 -35.90
CA ILE A 255 -42.14 46.97 -36.32
C ILE A 255 -41.22 45.73 -36.06
N SER A 256 -41.57 44.70 -35.28
CA SER A 256 -42.81 43.88 -35.25
C SER A 256 -43.01 43.17 -33.89
N ASN A 257 -44.27 43.08 -33.46
CA ASN A 257 -44.75 42.36 -32.27
C ASN A 257 -44.72 40.83 -32.44
N GLU A 258 -44.02 40.12 -31.56
CA GLU A 258 -44.40 38.77 -31.14
C GLU A 258 -43.97 38.52 -29.69
N SER A 259 -44.81 37.81 -28.95
CA SER A 259 -44.96 37.79 -27.49
C SER A 259 -43.86 37.07 -26.71
N VAL A 260 -43.37 37.69 -25.62
CA VAL A 260 -42.92 36.96 -24.41
C VAL A 260 -43.39 37.73 -23.17
N LYS A 261 -44.24 37.09 -22.37
CA LYS A 261 -44.74 37.61 -21.09
C LYS A 261 -43.56 37.79 -20.12
N THR A 262 -43.07 39.01 -19.99
CA THR A 262 -42.14 39.39 -18.92
C THR A 262 -42.91 39.41 -17.61
N VAL A 263 -42.78 38.31 -16.84
CA VAL A 263 -43.21 38.27 -15.44
C VAL A 263 -42.46 39.38 -14.70
N ASP A 264 -43.21 40.25 -14.04
CA ASP A 264 -42.68 41.39 -13.28
C ASP A 264 -41.50 40.94 -12.39
N PRO A 265 -40.28 41.48 -12.58
CA PRO A 265 -39.10 41.08 -11.83
C PRO A 265 -39.32 41.20 -10.31
N TYR A 266 -40.17 42.13 -9.86
CA TYR A 266 -40.49 42.29 -8.44
C TYR A 266 -41.39 41.18 -7.87
N GLN A 267 -42.19 40.53 -8.72
CA GLN A 267 -43.01 39.39 -8.33
C GLN A 267 -42.17 38.11 -8.27
N ARG A 268 -41.15 38.00 -9.14
CA ARG A 268 -40.18 36.91 -9.12
C ARG A 268 -39.18 37.03 -7.98
N ILE A 269 -38.73 38.25 -7.65
CA ILE A 269 -37.91 38.54 -6.46
C ILE A 269 -38.69 38.17 -5.19
N ARG A 270 -39.96 38.59 -5.05
CA ARG A 270 -40.78 38.19 -3.89
C ARG A 270 -41.00 36.68 -3.77
N SER A 271 -41.10 35.98 -4.90
CA SER A 271 -41.22 34.52 -4.90
C SER A 271 -39.91 33.85 -4.46
N LEU A 272 -38.76 34.43 -4.83
CA LEU A 272 -37.44 33.96 -4.41
C LEU A 272 -37.13 34.33 -2.96
N GLU A 273 -37.55 35.49 -2.45
CA GLU A 273 -37.47 35.85 -1.03
C GLU A 273 -38.31 34.91 -0.17
N LYS A 274 -39.49 34.52 -0.65
CA LYS A 274 -40.33 33.50 -0.01
C LYS A 274 -39.64 32.14 0.03
N LEU A 275 -39.06 31.69 -1.09
CA LEU A 275 -38.29 30.45 -1.15
C LEU A 275 -37.03 30.50 -0.26
N LEU A 276 -36.36 31.65 -0.19
CA LEU A 276 -35.20 31.85 0.69
C LEU A 276 -35.60 31.80 2.17
N SER A 277 -36.78 32.33 2.51
CA SER A 277 -37.34 32.24 3.87
C SER A 277 -37.75 30.81 4.22
N GLU A 278 -38.38 30.09 3.29
CA GLU A 278 -38.71 28.66 3.42
C GLU A 278 -37.43 27.81 3.57
N GLU A 279 -36.37 28.14 2.83
CA GLU A 279 -35.08 27.45 2.90
C GLU A 279 -34.30 27.78 4.18
N HIS A 280 -34.42 29.01 4.69
CA HIS A 280 -33.89 29.38 5.99
C HIS A 280 -34.61 28.63 7.13
N GLN A 281 -35.93 28.46 7.04
CA GLN A 281 -36.70 27.61 7.96
C GLN A 281 -36.30 26.14 7.86
N HIS A 282 -36.09 25.61 6.66
CA HIS A 282 -35.59 24.25 6.44
C HIS A 282 -34.19 24.04 7.03
N THR A 283 -33.31 25.03 6.87
CA THR A 283 -31.96 25.02 7.46
C THR A 283 -32.04 25.05 8.98
N LEU A 284 -32.95 25.83 9.56
CA LEU A 284 -33.19 25.88 11.00
C LEU A 284 -33.70 24.53 11.52
N ILE A 285 -34.60 23.87 10.79
CA ILE A 285 -35.11 22.52 11.13
C ILE A 285 -33.99 21.48 11.03
N LEU A 286 -33.15 21.54 9.99
CA LEU A 286 -31.98 20.68 9.83
C LEU A 286 -30.94 20.91 10.93
N GLN A 287 -30.71 22.15 11.32
CA GLN A 287 -29.83 22.49 12.44
C GLN A 287 -30.40 21.96 13.76
N LYS A 288 -31.72 22.04 13.96
CA LYS A 288 -32.42 21.44 15.12
C LYS A 288 -32.34 19.91 15.10
N HIS A 289 -32.45 19.27 13.94
CA HIS A 289 -32.26 17.83 13.78
C HIS A 289 -30.80 17.41 14.00
N LEU A 290 -29.84 18.23 13.57
CA LEU A 290 -28.41 17.99 13.85
C LEU A 290 -28.12 18.16 15.35
N GLU A 291 -28.76 19.12 16.02
CA GLU A 291 -28.65 19.32 17.47
C GLU A 291 -29.30 18.19 18.27
N ILE A 292 -30.43 17.65 17.78
CA ILE A 292 -31.07 16.44 18.33
C ILE A 292 -30.18 15.21 18.09
N ALA A 293 -29.59 15.07 16.92
CA ALA A 293 -28.66 13.97 16.59
C ALA A 293 -27.36 14.05 17.42
N SER A 294 -26.89 15.26 17.71
CA SER A 294 -25.72 15.51 18.57
C SER A 294 -26.02 15.17 20.03
N LYS A 295 -27.27 15.33 20.47
CA LYS A 295 -27.75 14.95 21.81
C LYS A 295 -28.17 13.47 21.88
N SER A 296 -28.40 12.80 20.75
CA SER A 296 -28.87 11.40 20.69
C SER A 296 -27.76 10.35 20.64
N ASN A 297 -26.48 10.71 20.81
CA ASN A 297 -25.39 9.75 20.97
C ASN A 297 -25.48 8.86 22.24
N ILE A 298 -26.62 8.85 22.95
CA ILE A 298 -26.89 7.93 24.09
C ILE A 298 -28.22 7.14 23.92
N SER A 299 -28.95 7.26 22.81
CA SER A 299 -30.23 6.54 22.67
C SER A 299 -30.41 5.91 21.29
N ILE A 300 -29.64 4.84 21.05
CA ILE A 300 -30.04 3.81 20.08
C ILE A 300 -30.87 2.79 20.86
N ASP A 301 -32.08 2.58 20.36
CA ASP A 301 -33.12 1.61 20.76
C ASP A 301 -32.72 0.59 21.84
N GLN A 302 -32.87 0.96 23.10
CA GLN A 302 -32.56 0.11 24.25
C GLN A 302 -33.49 -1.12 24.36
N ASN A 303 -34.60 -1.21 23.64
CA ASN A 303 -35.55 -2.31 23.83
C ASN A 303 -35.19 -3.56 23.04
N SER A 304 -34.73 -3.42 21.80
CA SER A 304 -34.30 -4.55 20.96
C SER A 304 -33.03 -5.23 21.52
N ILE A 305 -32.07 -4.42 21.97
CA ILE A 305 -30.81 -4.90 22.55
C ILE A 305 -31.04 -5.54 23.93
N LYS A 306 -31.86 -4.91 24.81
CA LYS A 306 -32.21 -5.53 26.10
C LYS A 306 -32.96 -6.85 25.94
N GLN A 307 -33.77 -7.02 24.90
CA GLN A 307 -34.49 -8.27 24.65
C GLN A 307 -33.58 -9.39 24.16
N LEU A 308 -32.58 -9.07 23.33
CA LEU A 308 -31.57 -10.03 22.89
C LEU A 308 -30.60 -10.37 24.03
N ASP A 309 -30.21 -9.39 24.84
CA ASP A 309 -29.36 -9.61 26.02
C ASP A 309 -30.10 -10.41 27.12
N CYS A 310 -31.41 -10.18 27.33
CA CYS A 310 -32.22 -11.03 28.21
C CYS A 310 -32.27 -12.48 27.73
N LYS A 311 -32.55 -12.71 26.44
CA LYS A 311 -32.58 -14.07 25.88
C LYS A 311 -31.22 -14.76 25.96
N ARG A 312 -30.14 -14.02 25.71
CA ARG A 312 -28.77 -14.54 25.85
C ARG A 312 -28.44 -14.86 27.31
N SER A 313 -28.86 -14.03 28.25
CA SER A 313 -28.70 -14.26 29.68
C SER A 313 -29.54 -15.45 30.18
N GLU A 314 -30.76 -15.65 29.68
CA GLU A 314 -31.62 -16.78 30.02
C GLU A 314 -31.04 -18.12 29.52
N ILE A 315 -30.47 -18.15 28.30
CA ILE A 315 -29.82 -19.34 27.76
C ILE A 315 -28.57 -19.68 28.57
N LEU A 316 -27.74 -18.67 28.88
CA LEU A 316 -26.54 -18.87 29.70
C LEU A 316 -26.88 -19.32 31.13
N GLN A 317 -27.95 -18.80 31.72
CA GLN A 317 -28.41 -19.23 33.04
C GLN A 317 -28.85 -20.70 33.01
N LYS A 318 -29.61 -21.10 31.98
CA LYS A 318 -30.05 -22.48 31.83
C LYS A 318 -28.88 -23.45 31.63
N GLU A 319 -27.87 -23.08 30.84
CA GLU A 319 -26.64 -23.87 30.69
C GLU A 319 -25.87 -23.96 32.00
N LEU A 320 -25.88 -22.90 32.83
CA LEU A 320 -25.23 -22.91 34.14
C LEU A 320 -25.94 -23.88 35.10
N ASP A 321 -27.27 -23.81 35.17
CA ASP A 321 -28.10 -24.67 36.03
C ASP A 321 -27.95 -26.15 35.65
N GLU A 322 -27.89 -26.48 34.34
CA GLU A 322 -27.63 -27.84 33.86
C GLU A 322 -26.21 -28.33 34.23
N LYS A 323 -25.22 -27.43 34.26
CA LYS A 323 -23.86 -27.78 34.71
C LYS A 323 -23.76 -27.96 36.21
N GLU A 324 -24.53 -27.20 36.99
CA GLU A 324 -24.62 -27.33 38.44
C GLU A 324 -25.28 -28.66 38.84
N GLU A 325 -26.36 -29.07 38.17
CA GLU A 325 -27.00 -30.37 38.39
C GLU A 325 -26.05 -31.56 38.09
N ILE A 326 -25.20 -31.43 37.06
CA ILE A 326 -24.17 -32.44 36.74
C ILE A 326 -23.08 -32.49 37.82
N LEU A 327 -22.72 -31.35 38.42
CA LEU A 327 -21.74 -31.30 39.50
C LEU A 327 -22.30 -31.94 40.76
N ASP A 328 -23.55 -31.65 41.13
CA ASP A 328 -24.21 -32.26 42.28
C ASP A 328 -24.30 -33.79 42.13
N ALA A 329 -24.64 -34.29 40.94
CA ALA A 329 -24.65 -35.72 40.65
C ALA A 329 -23.25 -36.37 40.76
N ARG A 330 -22.19 -35.64 40.42
CA ARG A 330 -20.81 -36.12 40.58
C ARG A 330 -20.35 -36.10 42.03
N ASP A 331 -20.74 -35.09 42.80
CA ASP A 331 -20.43 -35.00 44.22
C ASP A 331 -21.12 -36.10 45.03
N GLU A 332 -22.35 -36.48 44.66
CA GLU A 332 -23.04 -37.62 45.25
C GLU A 332 -22.31 -38.96 44.95
N GLN A 333 -21.81 -39.16 43.73
CA GLN A 333 -20.98 -40.32 43.38
C GLN A 333 -19.64 -40.35 44.13
N ILE A 334 -19.00 -39.19 44.33
CA ILE A 334 -17.77 -39.07 45.11
C ILE A 334 -18.04 -39.39 46.58
N ALA A 335 -19.18 -38.96 47.13
CA ALA A 335 -19.57 -39.26 48.50
C ALA A 335 -19.78 -40.76 48.72
N ASP A 336 -20.44 -41.46 47.79
CA ASP A 336 -20.64 -42.91 47.85
C ASP A 336 -19.31 -43.68 47.77
N LEU A 337 -18.41 -43.28 46.84
CA LEU A 337 -17.08 -43.86 46.74
C LEU A 337 -16.25 -43.66 48.01
N LYS A 338 -16.33 -42.48 48.65
CA LYS A 338 -15.66 -42.22 49.94
C LYS A 338 -16.22 -43.10 51.06
N SER A 339 -17.54 -43.29 51.14
CA SER A 339 -18.18 -44.19 52.10
C SER A 339 -17.68 -45.63 51.95
N ARG A 340 -17.60 -46.13 50.71
CA ARG A 340 -17.10 -47.48 50.40
C ARG A 340 -15.63 -47.66 50.79
N VAL A 341 -14.79 -46.67 50.54
CA VAL A 341 -13.37 -46.68 50.95
C VAL A 341 -13.23 -46.70 52.47
N GLU A 342 -14.02 -45.91 53.20
CA GLU A 342 -13.98 -45.89 54.67
C GLU A 342 -14.46 -47.22 55.28
N GLN A 343 -15.44 -47.88 54.65
CA GLN A 343 -15.88 -49.21 55.07
C GLN A 343 -14.78 -50.26 54.89
N MET A 344 -14.05 -50.23 53.77
CA MET A 344 -12.87 -51.10 53.57
C MET A 344 -11.76 -50.80 54.58
N ARG A 345 -11.54 -49.52 54.92
CA ARG A 345 -10.55 -49.11 55.93
C ARG A 345 -10.87 -49.73 57.29
N LYS A 346 -12.13 -49.65 57.74
CA LYS A 346 -12.60 -50.24 59.00
C LYS A 346 -12.46 -51.76 59.02
N MET A 347 -12.73 -52.44 57.90
CA MET A 347 -12.55 -53.89 57.78
C MET A 347 -11.07 -54.29 57.93
N ASN A 348 -10.17 -53.57 57.26
CA ASN A 348 -8.73 -53.82 57.35
C ASN A 348 -8.18 -53.53 58.77
N GLU A 349 -8.72 -52.54 59.46
CA GLU A 349 -8.34 -52.20 60.84
C GLU A 349 -8.82 -53.26 61.84
N ALA A 350 -10.02 -53.83 61.65
CA ALA A 350 -10.52 -54.95 62.45
C ALA A 350 -9.70 -56.24 62.25
N MET A 351 -9.27 -56.53 61.02
CA MET A 351 -8.39 -57.67 60.74
C MET A 351 -7.03 -57.52 61.42
N ARG A 352 -6.48 -56.31 61.47
CA ARG A 352 -5.21 -56.03 62.15
C ARG A 352 -5.30 -56.25 63.66
N ALA A 353 -6.40 -55.81 64.28
CA ALA A 353 -6.64 -56.00 65.71
C ALA A 353 -6.79 -57.48 66.13
N LEU A 354 -7.29 -58.34 65.23
CA LEU A 354 -7.37 -59.78 65.46
C LEU A 354 -6.00 -60.47 65.38
N MET A 355 -5.08 -59.93 64.59
CA MET A 355 -3.73 -60.48 64.43
C MET A 355 -2.77 -60.08 65.56
N GLU A 356 -3.07 -59.04 66.35
CA GLU A 356 -2.20 -58.54 67.43
C GLU A 356 -2.38 -59.22 68.81
N LYS A 357 -3.29 -60.19 68.96
CA LYS A 357 -3.44 -60.93 70.22
C LYS A 357 -2.77 -62.31 70.18
N GLU A 358 -1.60 -62.45 70.79
CA GLU A 358 -0.96 -63.74 71.04
C GLU A 358 -1.52 -64.47 72.28
N PRO A 359 -1.56 -65.82 72.27
CA PRO A 359 -2.12 -66.63 73.34
C PRO A 359 -1.02 -67.18 74.26
N SER A 360 -0.88 -66.66 75.48
CA SER A 360 -0.08 -67.30 76.54
C SER A 360 -0.47 -66.79 77.92
N GLU A 361 -1.06 -67.64 78.75
CA GLU A 361 -0.63 -67.93 80.14
C GLU A 361 -1.75 -68.66 80.92
N ILE A 362 -1.58 -69.98 81.08
CA ILE A 362 -2.25 -70.77 82.11
C ILE A 362 -1.16 -71.49 82.89
N LYS A 363 -1.00 -71.17 84.18
CA LYS A 363 -0.43 -72.11 85.16
C LYS A 363 -1.17 -72.04 86.50
N SER A 364 -1.31 -73.26 87.02
CA SER A 364 -2.06 -73.82 88.15
C SER A 364 -1.58 -73.45 89.56
N GLN A 365 -2.50 -73.39 90.53
CA GLN A 365 -2.20 -73.76 91.94
C GLN A 365 -3.46 -74.23 92.71
N LYS A 366 -3.38 -75.42 93.31
CA LYS A 366 -4.44 -76.13 94.05
C LYS A 366 -4.66 -75.54 95.46
N LEU A 367 -5.91 -75.28 95.84
CA LEU A 367 -6.35 -75.13 97.24
C LEU A 367 -7.77 -75.67 97.42
N GLY A 368 -7.83 -76.91 97.91
CA GLY A 368 -8.81 -77.45 98.87
C GLY A 368 -10.29 -77.36 98.50
N THR A 369 -10.81 -78.41 97.87
CA THR A 369 -12.14 -79.05 97.97
C THR A 369 -13.39 -78.22 98.35
N ASN A 370 -13.37 -77.29 99.30
CA ASN A 370 -14.46 -76.34 99.57
C ASN A 370 -14.54 -75.20 98.54
N VAL A 371 -13.41 -74.73 98.00
CA VAL A 371 -13.40 -73.80 96.84
C VAL A 371 -13.84 -74.55 95.60
N GLU A 372 -13.41 -75.79 95.41
CA GLU A 372 -13.86 -76.64 94.30
C GLU A 372 -15.36 -76.91 94.35
N ILE A 373 -15.95 -77.25 95.52
CA ILE A 373 -17.42 -77.43 95.61
C ILE A 373 -18.16 -76.12 95.33
N THR A 374 -17.65 -74.97 95.78
CA THR A 374 -18.27 -73.66 95.51
C THR A 374 -18.08 -73.25 94.04
N SER A 375 -16.93 -73.59 93.44
CA SER A 375 -16.62 -73.42 92.03
C SER A 375 -17.52 -74.30 91.18
N TYR A 376 -17.63 -75.59 91.49
CA TYR A 376 -18.54 -76.52 90.83
C TYR A 376 -20.00 -76.10 91.00
N LYS A 377 -20.41 -75.53 92.15
CA LYS A 377 -21.75 -74.95 92.29
C LYS A 377 -21.95 -73.73 91.41
N LYS A 378 -20.98 -72.81 91.33
CA LYS A 378 -21.03 -71.65 90.42
C LYS A 378 -20.98 -72.06 88.96
N GLU A 379 -20.21 -73.08 88.63
CA GLU A 379 -20.07 -73.66 87.30
C GLU A 379 -21.36 -74.38 86.87
N ILE A 380 -21.97 -75.16 87.77
CA ILE A 380 -23.30 -75.74 87.55
C ILE A 380 -24.36 -74.63 87.37
N GLU A 381 -24.27 -73.54 88.13
CA GLU A 381 -25.20 -72.41 88.01
C GLU A 381 -24.98 -71.61 86.71
N CYS A 382 -23.73 -71.44 86.26
CA CYS A 382 -23.39 -70.89 84.95
C CYS A 382 -23.89 -71.81 83.83
N MET A 383 -23.65 -73.12 83.92
CA MET A 383 -24.17 -74.10 82.98
C MET A 383 -25.70 -74.11 82.95
N ARG A 384 -26.38 -73.88 84.07
CA ARG A 384 -27.85 -73.71 84.11
C ARG A 384 -28.30 -72.45 83.39
N LYS A 385 -27.60 -71.33 83.59
CA LYS A 385 -27.88 -70.08 82.85
C LYS A 385 -27.60 -70.22 81.36
N GLU A 386 -26.50 -70.88 80.99
CA GLU A 386 -26.16 -71.20 79.60
C GLU A 386 -27.19 -72.14 78.98
N MET A 387 -27.61 -73.20 79.69
CA MET A 387 -28.72 -74.05 79.24
C MET A 387 -30.01 -73.25 79.06
N GLN A 388 -30.29 -72.28 79.94
CA GLN A 388 -31.47 -71.43 79.80
C GLN A 388 -31.38 -70.51 78.59
N ILE A 389 -30.20 -69.94 78.32
CA ILE A 389 -29.93 -69.14 77.10
C ILE A 389 -30.07 -70.02 75.86
N ILE A 390 -29.52 -71.24 75.87
CA ILE A 390 -29.64 -72.20 74.75
C ILE A 390 -31.10 -72.57 74.53
N ARG A 391 -31.90 -72.81 75.58
CA ARG A 391 -33.34 -73.06 75.45
C ARG A 391 -34.10 -71.86 74.87
N ASN A 392 -33.77 -70.64 75.33
CA ASN A 392 -34.37 -69.43 74.79
C ASN A 392 -34.00 -69.22 73.32
N ASN A 393 -32.74 -69.42 72.96
CA ASN A 393 -32.26 -69.34 71.58
C ASN A 393 -32.89 -70.42 70.69
N LEU A 394 -33.08 -71.64 71.21
CA LEU A 394 -33.79 -72.72 70.51
C LEU A 394 -35.24 -72.33 70.27
N THR A 395 -35.93 -71.79 71.27
CA THR A 395 -37.31 -71.29 71.14
C THR A 395 -37.40 -70.15 70.12
N GLN A 396 -36.40 -69.26 70.09
CA GLN A 396 -36.35 -68.17 69.11
C GLN A 396 -36.06 -68.71 67.69
N ALA A 397 -35.16 -69.68 67.55
CA ALA A 397 -34.87 -70.34 66.29
C ALA A 397 -36.09 -71.10 65.76
N GLU A 398 -36.87 -71.73 66.63
CA GLU A 398 -38.16 -72.37 66.27
C GLU A 398 -39.18 -71.34 65.75
N LYS A 399 -39.30 -70.18 66.40
CA LYS A 399 -40.15 -69.08 65.91
C LYS A 399 -39.69 -68.53 64.56
N VAL A 400 -38.38 -68.39 64.35
CA VAL A 400 -37.83 -67.95 63.05
C VAL A 400 -38.08 -69.01 61.98
N LYS A 401 -37.90 -70.29 62.30
CA LYS A 401 -38.21 -71.40 61.39
C LYS A 401 -39.69 -71.41 61.02
N GLU A 402 -40.60 -71.22 61.98
CA GLU A 402 -42.03 -71.16 61.74
C GLU A 402 -42.41 -69.98 60.84
N LYS A 403 -41.82 -68.80 61.08
CA LYS A 403 -41.99 -67.63 60.20
C LYS A 403 -41.50 -67.92 58.78
N LEU A 404 -40.30 -68.46 58.62
CA LEU A 404 -39.74 -68.80 57.30
C LEU A 404 -40.57 -69.86 56.57
N MET A 405 -41.14 -70.83 57.29
CA MET A 405 -42.06 -71.82 56.70
C MET A 405 -43.36 -71.18 56.21
N LYS A 406 -43.90 -70.19 56.93
CA LYS A 406 -45.07 -69.43 56.51
C LYS A 406 -44.76 -68.58 55.28
N ASP A 407 -43.65 -67.84 55.31
CA ASP A 407 -43.22 -66.99 54.19
C ASP A 407 -42.94 -67.85 52.93
N ASN A 408 -42.36 -69.04 53.07
CA ASN A 408 -42.18 -69.98 51.96
C ASN A 408 -43.51 -70.49 51.39
N ARG A 409 -44.52 -70.74 52.23
CA ARG A 409 -45.84 -71.16 51.77
C ARG A 409 -46.52 -70.03 51.00
N GLU A 410 -46.45 -68.79 51.50
CA GLU A 410 -47.00 -67.60 50.84
C GLU A 410 -46.30 -67.36 49.49
N LEU A 411 -44.97 -67.49 49.42
CA LEU A 411 -44.22 -67.39 48.17
C LEU A 411 -44.57 -68.50 47.17
N GLN A 412 -44.82 -69.73 47.63
CA GLN A 412 -45.30 -70.81 46.77
C GLN A 412 -46.71 -70.52 46.23
N GLU A 413 -47.60 -69.97 47.06
CA GLU A 413 -48.94 -69.56 46.62
C GLU A 413 -48.87 -68.39 45.62
N GLU A 414 -48.00 -67.39 45.85
CA GLU A 414 -47.79 -66.28 44.92
C GLU A 414 -47.19 -66.75 43.59
N LEU A 415 -46.19 -67.64 43.63
CA LEU A 415 -45.62 -68.23 42.41
C LEU A 415 -46.66 -69.00 41.63
N LYS A 416 -47.50 -69.79 42.31
CA LYS A 416 -48.59 -70.52 41.67
C LYS A 416 -49.61 -69.59 41.01
N LEU A 417 -50.00 -68.51 41.70
CA LEU A 417 -50.89 -67.50 41.12
C LEU A 417 -50.27 -66.78 39.91
N ARG A 418 -48.95 -66.53 39.93
CA ARG A 418 -48.23 -65.97 38.77
C ARG A 418 -48.16 -66.97 37.63
N GLU A 419 -47.90 -68.25 37.90
CA GLU A 419 -47.95 -69.30 36.89
C GLU A 419 -49.34 -69.39 36.25
N ASP A 420 -50.40 -69.45 37.06
CA ASP A 420 -51.79 -69.47 36.57
C ASP A 420 -52.12 -68.23 35.73
N SER A 421 -51.66 -67.04 36.14
CA SER A 421 -51.84 -65.80 35.37
C SER A 421 -51.06 -65.77 34.06
N ILE A 422 -49.88 -66.40 34.00
CA ILE A 422 -49.09 -66.52 32.77
C ILE A 422 -49.80 -67.48 31.81
N PHE A 423 -50.33 -68.60 32.31
CA PHE A 423 -51.10 -69.54 31.49
C PHE A 423 -52.37 -68.89 30.91
N GLU A 424 -53.11 -68.07 31.68
CA GLU A 424 -54.24 -67.32 31.14
C GLU A 424 -53.81 -66.26 30.10
N GLN A 425 -52.66 -65.61 30.28
CA GLN A 425 -52.11 -64.68 29.29
C GLN A 425 -51.68 -65.37 28.01
N ASP A 426 -51.08 -66.57 28.11
CA ASP A 426 -50.68 -67.37 26.96
C ASP A 426 -51.90 -67.89 26.17
N ASP A 427 -52.95 -68.36 26.86
CA ASP A 427 -54.22 -68.75 26.24
C ASP A 427 -54.90 -67.57 25.51
N GLU A 428 -54.85 -66.37 26.08
CA GLU A 428 -55.40 -65.16 25.45
C GLU A 428 -54.52 -64.69 24.27
N LEU A 429 -53.19 -64.80 24.40
CA LEU A 429 -52.26 -64.53 23.30
C LEU A 429 -52.45 -65.49 22.15
N GLU A 430 -52.66 -66.78 22.40
CA GLU A 430 -52.90 -67.80 21.37
C GLU A 430 -54.23 -67.55 20.65
N ARG A 431 -55.28 -67.14 21.38
CA ARG A 431 -56.57 -66.71 20.80
C ARG A 431 -56.47 -65.42 19.98
N GLN A 432 -55.62 -64.47 20.39
CA GLN A 432 -55.37 -63.27 19.59
C GLN A 432 -54.49 -63.54 18.38
N GLN A 433 -53.54 -64.47 18.48
CA GLN A 433 -52.66 -64.85 17.39
C GLN A 433 -53.43 -65.61 16.30
N THR A 434 -54.29 -66.55 16.66
CA THR A 434 -55.19 -67.22 15.69
C THR A 434 -56.18 -66.26 15.03
N LYS A 435 -56.66 -65.23 15.74
CA LYS A 435 -57.47 -64.16 15.12
C LYS A 435 -56.66 -63.25 14.18
N ARG A 436 -55.40 -62.93 14.51
CA ARG A 436 -54.50 -62.17 13.62
C ARG A 436 -54.12 -62.98 12.39
N ASP A 437 -53.80 -64.25 12.55
CA ASP A 437 -53.38 -65.12 11.44
C ASP A 437 -54.53 -65.38 10.45
N LEU A 438 -55.78 -65.50 10.94
CA LEU A 438 -56.96 -65.61 10.07
C LEU A 438 -57.30 -64.31 9.33
N ALA A 439 -57.02 -63.14 9.93
CA ALA A 439 -57.19 -61.84 9.30
C ALA A 439 -56.04 -61.53 8.30
N GLN A 440 -54.82 -61.96 8.63
CA GLN A 440 -53.61 -61.76 7.83
C GLN A 440 -53.58 -62.70 6.63
N ALA A 441 -54.09 -63.93 6.75
CA ALA A 441 -54.27 -64.84 5.61
C ALA A 441 -55.28 -64.29 4.58
N LYS A 442 -56.36 -63.63 5.03
CA LYS A 442 -57.32 -62.96 4.13
C LYS A 442 -56.80 -61.67 3.50
N ALA A 443 -55.85 -60.98 4.12
CA ALA A 443 -55.24 -59.75 3.58
C ALA A 443 -54.01 -60.02 2.68
N ALA A 444 -53.28 -61.11 2.91
CA ALA A 444 -52.06 -61.46 2.19
C ALA A 444 -52.30 -61.92 0.74
N GLU A 445 -53.46 -62.54 0.44
CA GLU A 445 -53.80 -62.97 -0.92
C GLU A 445 -54.12 -61.79 -1.88
N ILE A 446 -54.52 -60.63 -1.36
CA ILE A 446 -54.93 -59.48 -2.18
C ILE A 446 -53.85 -58.37 -2.23
N SER A 447 -52.95 -58.27 -1.24
CA SER A 447 -52.00 -57.13 -1.11
C SER A 447 -50.53 -57.40 -1.52
N GLY A 448 -50.07 -58.66 -1.50
CA GLY A 448 -48.63 -58.98 -1.68
C GLY A 448 -48.05 -58.70 -3.08
N ALA A 449 -48.87 -58.68 -4.14
CA ALA A 449 -48.42 -58.33 -5.49
C ALA A 449 -48.42 -56.80 -5.74
N SER A 450 -49.41 -56.10 -5.20
CA SER A 450 -49.60 -54.64 -5.38
C SER A 450 -48.51 -53.81 -4.71
N CYS A 451 -48.10 -54.17 -3.49
CA CYS A 451 -47.10 -53.40 -2.75
C CYS A 451 -45.70 -53.52 -3.37
N ARG A 452 -45.29 -54.71 -3.83
CA ARG A 452 -44.00 -54.93 -4.52
C ARG A 452 -43.93 -54.21 -5.86
N LEU A 453 -45.03 -54.20 -6.61
CA LEU A 453 -45.13 -53.45 -7.86
C LEU A 453 -45.03 -51.94 -7.59
N SER A 454 -45.70 -51.43 -6.55
CA SER A 454 -45.67 -50.01 -6.17
C SER A 454 -44.27 -49.55 -5.74
N THR A 455 -43.53 -50.34 -4.95
CA THR A 455 -42.14 -50.02 -4.59
C THR A 455 -41.23 -50.00 -5.81
N LYS A 456 -41.42 -50.93 -6.76
CA LYS A 456 -40.66 -50.94 -8.02
C LYS A 456 -41.01 -49.77 -8.93
N ILE A 457 -42.26 -49.33 -8.97
CA ILE A 457 -42.68 -48.12 -9.68
C ILE A 457 -42.02 -46.88 -9.07
N ALA A 458 -42.04 -46.73 -7.74
CA ALA A 458 -41.40 -45.60 -7.06
C ALA A 458 -39.87 -45.58 -7.28
N GLU A 459 -39.22 -46.75 -7.29
CA GLU A 459 -37.79 -46.86 -7.60
C GLU A 459 -37.48 -46.46 -9.05
N ILE A 460 -38.34 -46.85 -10.00
CA ILE A 460 -38.22 -46.45 -11.41
C ILE A 460 -38.43 -44.94 -11.58
N GLU A 461 -39.38 -44.35 -10.87
CA GLU A 461 -39.63 -42.90 -10.90
C GLU A 461 -38.46 -42.11 -10.31
N ARG A 462 -37.87 -42.57 -9.21
CA ARG A 462 -36.63 -41.99 -8.66
C ARG A 462 -35.49 -42.05 -9.66
N LEU A 463 -35.26 -43.20 -10.29
CA LEU A 463 -34.22 -43.36 -11.31
C LEU A 463 -34.47 -42.49 -12.54
N ARG A 464 -35.73 -42.29 -12.94
CA ARG A 464 -36.09 -41.36 -14.02
C ARG A 464 -35.80 -39.90 -13.65
N ALA A 465 -36.08 -39.50 -12.41
CA ALA A 465 -35.75 -38.17 -11.93
C ALA A 465 -34.24 -37.94 -11.92
N GLU A 466 -33.45 -38.89 -11.40
CA GLU A 466 -31.98 -38.83 -11.41
C GLU A 466 -31.40 -38.80 -12.83
N LEU A 467 -31.95 -39.59 -13.74
CA LEU A 467 -31.55 -39.57 -15.15
C LEU A 467 -31.85 -38.21 -15.81
N ASN A 468 -33.00 -37.60 -15.51
CA ASN A 468 -33.35 -36.28 -16.05
C ASN A 468 -32.45 -35.18 -15.48
N THR A 469 -32.15 -35.21 -14.17
CA THR A 469 -31.23 -34.26 -13.55
C THR A 469 -29.83 -34.38 -14.14
N THR A 470 -29.29 -35.60 -14.25
CA THR A 470 -27.97 -35.83 -14.84
C THR A 470 -27.92 -35.47 -16.33
N ALA A 471 -28.99 -35.71 -17.09
CA ALA A 471 -29.10 -35.27 -18.49
C ALA A 471 -29.10 -33.74 -18.62
N GLN A 472 -29.76 -33.04 -17.69
CA GLN A 472 -29.78 -31.58 -17.65
C GLN A 472 -28.41 -31.02 -17.27
N GLU A 473 -27.76 -31.58 -16.24
CA GLU A 473 -26.37 -31.25 -15.87
C GLU A 473 -25.40 -31.48 -17.04
N LEU A 474 -25.56 -32.58 -17.79
CA LEU A 474 -24.76 -32.85 -18.99
C LEU A 474 -24.98 -31.81 -20.10
N LYS A 475 -26.23 -31.33 -20.26
CA LYS A 475 -26.55 -30.27 -21.21
C LYS A 475 -25.92 -28.95 -20.80
N ASP A 476 -25.99 -28.60 -19.52
CA ASP A 476 -25.44 -27.35 -18.99
C ASP A 476 -23.91 -27.36 -19.03
N THR A 477 -23.28 -28.47 -18.67
CA THR A 477 -21.82 -28.63 -18.83
C THR A 477 -21.37 -28.56 -20.29
N LYS A 478 -22.16 -29.09 -21.24
CA LYS A 478 -21.88 -28.93 -22.67
C LYS A 478 -21.97 -27.47 -23.12
N MET A 479 -23.00 -26.73 -22.69
CA MET A 479 -23.11 -25.30 -22.98
C MET A 479 -21.94 -24.50 -22.40
N ASN A 480 -21.57 -24.78 -21.15
CA ASN A 480 -20.42 -24.13 -20.50
C ASN A 480 -19.11 -24.43 -21.22
N ARG A 481 -18.92 -25.68 -21.69
CA ARG A 481 -17.75 -26.06 -22.49
C ARG A 481 -17.72 -25.31 -23.83
N ASP A 482 -18.86 -25.20 -24.50
CA ASP A 482 -18.95 -24.51 -25.79
C ASP A 482 -18.75 -22.99 -25.64
N GLU A 483 -19.17 -22.39 -24.52
CA GLU A 483 -18.87 -20.99 -24.16
C GLU A 483 -17.38 -20.80 -23.83
N LEU A 484 -16.78 -21.69 -23.02
CA LEU A 484 -15.35 -21.67 -22.75
C LEU A 484 -14.52 -21.78 -24.04
N LYS A 485 -14.98 -22.58 -25.01
CA LYS A 485 -14.33 -22.67 -26.32
C LYS A 485 -14.38 -21.33 -27.07
N ARG A 486 -15.53 -20.65 -27.09
CA ARG A 486 -15.64 -19.30 -27.69
C ARG A 486 -14.70 -18.29 -27.03
N ILE A 487 -14.61 -18.31 -25.71
CA ILE A 487 -13.70 -17.42 -24.95
C ILE A 487 -12.24 -17.71 -25.30
N VAL A 488 -11.85 -18.99 -25.44
CA VAL A 488 -10.50 -19.37 -25.85
C VAL A 488 -10.18 -18.90 -27.26
N ASP A 489 -11.10 -19.08 -28.22
CA ASP A 489 -10.92 -18.63 -29.60
C ASP A 489 -10.76 -17.09 -29.65
N GLN A 490 -11.57 -16.34 -28.89
CA GLN A 490 -11.46 -14.88 -28.78
C GLN A 490 -10.14 -14.43 -28.12
N ASN A 491 -9.68 -15.15 -27.10
CA ASN A 491 -8.40 -14.89 -26.44
C ASN A 491 -7.22 -15.17 -27.38
N GLU A 492 -7.32 -16.16 -28.26
CA GLU A 492 -6.30 -16.44 -29.26
C GLU A 492 -6.19 -15.30 -30.28
N ASP A 493 -7.32 -14.78 -30.74
CA ASP A 493 -7.36 -13.65 -31.69
C ASP A 493 -6.83 -12.35 -31.06
N THR A 494 -7.17 -12.07 -29.80
CA THR A 494 -6.62 -10.92 -29.08
C THR A 494 -5.12 -11.05 -28.83
N MET A 495 -4.62 -12.26 -28.51
CA MET A 495 -3.18 -12.51 -28.42
C MET A 495 -2.46 -12.30 -29.76
N LYS A 496 -3.05 -12.73 -30.89
CA LYS A 496 -2.51 -12.46 -32.23
C LYS A 496 -2.45 -10.95 -32.52
N HIS A 497 -3.50 -10.21 -32.16
CA HIS A 497 -3.53 -8.75 -32.33
C HIS A 497 -2.44 -8.05 -31.52
N LEU A 498 -2.34 -8.37 -30.22
CA LEU A 498 -1.30 -7.82 -29.34
C LEU A 498 0.12 -8.20 -29.82
N GLY A 499 0.30 -9.43 -30.32
CA GLY A 499 1.56 -9.87 -30.93
C GLY A 499 1.97 -9.00 -32.13
N ASN A 500 1.02 -8.63 -32.97
CA ASN A 500 1.27 -7.73 -34.10
C ASN A 500 1.58 -6.29 -33.64
N GLU A 501 0.89 -5.79 -32.62
CA GLU A 501 1.16 -4.46 -32.05
C GLU A 501 2.57 -4.38 -31.42
N VAL A 502 2.97 -5.40 -30.66
CA VAL A 502 4.33 -5.51 -30.11
C VAL A 502 5.37 -5.53 -31.22
N LEU A 503 5.11 -6.23 -32.33
CA LEU A 503 6.01 -6.24 -33.48
C LEU A 503 6.15 -4.85 -34.11
N GLN A 504 5.05 -4.12 -34.29
CA GLN A 504 5.08 -2.74 -34.79
C GLN A 504 5.86 -1.80 -33.88
N LEU A 505 5.65 -1.90 -32.56
CA LEU A 505 6.39 -1.10 -31.57
C LEU A 505 7.89 -1.40 -31.60
N ARG A 506 8.28 -2.68 -31.74
CA ARG A 506 9.69 -3.05 -31.89
C ARG A 506 10.33 -2.45 -33.14
N THR A 507 9.60 -2.45 -34.27
CA THR A 507 10.06 -1.81 -35.50
C THR A 507 10.24 -0.30 -35.30
N ALA A 508 9.27 0.37 -34.68
CA ALA A 508 9.35 1.80 -34.41
C ALA A 508 10.51 2.18 -33.48
N ILE A 509 10.78 1.39 -32.44
CA ILE A 509 11.95 1.58 -31.55
C ILE A 509 13.25 1.47 -32.35
N THR A 510 13.37 0.45 -33.19
CA THR A 510 14.56 0.24 -34.03
C THR A 510 14.80 1.42 -34.97
N GLU A 511 13.75 2.01 -35.55
CA GLU A 511 13.85 3.21 -36.37
C GLU A 511 14.28 4.44 -35.55
N LYS A 512 13.76 4.60 -34.33
CA LYS A 512 14.16 5.69 -33.42
C LYS A 512 15.62 5.58 -33.00
N ASP A 513 16.12 4.38 -32.73
CA ASP A 513 17.53 4.13 -32.42
C ASP A 513 18.44 4.47 -33.60
N LYS A 514 18.00 4.15 -34.82
CA LYS A 514 18.71 4.56 -36.04
C LYS A 514 18.77 6.09 -36.17
N MET A 515 17.65 6.78 -35.96
CA MET A 515 17.61 8.26 -35.98
C MET A 515 18.50 8.88 -34.89
N LEU A 516 18.53 8.32 -33.69
CA LEU A 516 19.42 8.76 -32.61
C LEU A 516 20.90 8.59 -32.98
N THR A 517 21.25 7.47 -33.61
CA THR A 517 22.61 7.20 -34.09
C THR A 517 23.04 8.23 -35.14
N GLU A 518 22.16 8.54 -36.09
CA GLU A 518 22.40 9.58 -37.10
C GLU A 518 22.56 10.97 -36.47
N LEU A 519 21.70 11.33 -35.52
CA LEU A 519 21.77 12.62 -34.81
C LEU A 519 23.06 12.75 -33.98
N HIS A 520 23.51 11.67 -33.34
CA HIS A 520 24.80 11.64 -32.66
C HIS A 520 25.98 11.86 -33.62
N ALA A 521 25.93 11.28 -34.83
CA ALA A 521 26.95 11.51 -35.85
C ALA A 521 26.98 12.98 -36.29
N TYR A 522 25.83 13.60 -36.56
CA TYR A 522 25.73 15.03 -36.89
C TYR A 522 26.26 15.94 -35.78
N LEU A 523 25.92 15.66 -34.51
CA LEU A 523 26.43 16.44 -33.38
C LEU A 523 27.95 16.34 -33.25
N LYS A 524 28.52 15.15 -33.49
CA LYS A 524 29.98 14.95 -33.48
C LYS A 524 30.65 15.77 -34.58
N GLU A 525 30.10 15.77 -35.79
CA GLU A 525 30.60 16.57 -36.91
C GLU A 525 30.49 18.07 -36.63
N SER A 526 29.36 18.53 -36.09
CA SER A 526 29.16 19.94 -35.71
C SER A 526 30.16 20.41 -34.64
N ARG A 527 30.47 19.56 -33.66
CA ARG A 527 31.50 19.86 -32.64
C ARG A 527 32.88 19.98 -33.29
N GLN A 528 33.23 19.05 -34.17
CA GLN A 528 34.51 19.11 -34.88
C GLN A 528 34.63 20.38 -35.74
N ASN A 529 33.55 20.77 -36.42
CA ASN A 529 33.53 22.00 -37.22
C ASN A 529 33.71 23.26 -36.34
N THR A 530 33.08 23.28 -35.17
CA THR A 530 33.24 24.38 -34.20
C THR A 530 34.68 24.49 -33.70
N GLU A 531 35.33 23.36 -33.40
CA GLU A 531 36.74 23.34 -33.00
C GLU A 531 37.65 23.83 -34.12
N ASN A 532 37.39 23.42 -35.36
CA ASN A 532 38.14 23.90 -36.53
C ASN A 532 38.01 25.43 -36.70
N ILE A 533 36.81 25.98 -36.54
CA ILE A 533 36.58 27.44 -36.60
C ILE A 533 37.32 28.15 -35.48
N LYS A 534 37.30 27.60 -34.26
CA LYS A 534 38.03 28.16 -33.11
C LYS A 534 39.53 28.26 -33.38
N ILE A 535 40.13 27.19 -33.89
CA ILE A 535 41.55 27.17 -34.28
C ILE A 535 41.83 28.22 -35.38
N GLN A 536 40.92 28.39 -36.35
CA GLN A 536 41.06 29.44 -37.36
C GLN A 536 41.01 30.85 -36.76
N CYS A 537 40.12 31.11 -35.80
CA CYS A 537 40.05 32.38 -35.07
C CYS A 537 41.35 32.66 -34.29
N GLU A 538 41.87 31.69 -33.55
CA GLU A 538 43.13 31.81 -32.79
C GLU A 538 44.33 32.14 -33.71
N ASN A 539 44.38 31.50 -34.88
CA ASN A 539 45.38 31.80 -35.91
C ASN A 539 45.23 33.21 -36.49
N ALA A 540 44.00 33.67 -36.73
CA ALA A 540 43.74 35.02 -37.22
C ALA A 540 44.10 36.09 -36.17
N GLU A 541 43.82 35.81 -34.89
CA GLU A 541 44.15 36.68 -33.77
C GLU A 541 45.67 36.80 -33.58
N SER A 542 46.40 35.69 -33.69
CA SER A 542 47.87 35.69 -33.67
C SER A 542 48.45 36.57 -34.78
N LYS A 543 47.93 36.46 -36.01
CA LYS A 543 48.33 37.33 -37.13
C LYS A 543 47.99 38.80 -36.88
N ARG A 544 46.85 39.10 -36.25
CA ARG A 544 46.46 40.46 -35.88
C ARG A 544 47.48 41.06 -34.92
N ILE A 545 47.85 40.32 -33.87
CA ILE A 545 48.85 40.74 -32.87
C ILE A 545 50.20 41.03 -33.53
N ASP A 546 50.65 40.18 -34.46
CA ASP A 546 51.89 40.40 -35.20
C ASP A 546 51.86 41.68 -36.05
N VAL A 547 50.74 41.95 -36.72
CA VAL A 547 50.55 43.17 -37.51
C VAL A 547 50.50 44.41 -36.61
N GLU A 548 49.81 44.32 -35.47
CA GLU A 548 49.71 45.40 -34.49
C GLU A 548 51.08 45.76 -33.90
N LYS A 549 51.92 44.75 -33.61
CA LYS A 549 53.30 44.96 -33.20
C LYS A 549 54.13 45.70 -34.26
N ARG A 550 54.02 45.29 -35.53
CA ARG A 550 54.70 45.98 -36.65
C ARG A 550 54.22 47.40 -36.83
N TYR A 551 52.94 47.66 -36.58
CA TYR A 551 52.36 49.00 -36.65
C TYR A 551 52.94 49.91 -35.57
N GLU A 552 53.02 49.45 -34.32
CA GLU A 552 53.65 50.24 -33.24
C GLU A 552 55.15 50.47 -33.51
N GLU A 553 55.89 49.47 -34.03
CA GLU A 553 57.29 49.66 -34.46
C GLU A 553 57.43 50.74 -35.55
N LEU A 554 56.50 50.80 -36.51
CA LEU A 554 56.50 51.82 -37.57
C LEU A 554 56.15 53.21 -37.04
N LYS A 555 55.21 53.28 -36.09
CA LYS A 555 54.81 54.51 -35.41
C LYS A 555 55.97 55.09 -34.60
N ASP A 556 56.72 54.27 -33.87
CA ASP A 556 57.93 54.70 -33.17
C ASP A 556 59.02 55.19 -34.13
N ARG A 557 59.18 54.55 -35.29
CA ARG A 557 60.10 55.06 -36.33
C ARG A 557 59.66 56.42 -36.88
N LEU A 558 58.35 56.61 -37.06
CA LEU A 558 57.79 57.86 -37.54
C LEU A 558 58.01 59.00 -36.55
N THR A 559 57.70 58.78 -35.26
CA THR A 559 57.89 59.79 -34.21
C THR A 559 59.37 60.18 -34.06
N ASN A 560 60.29 59.20 -34.14
CA ASN A 560 61.72 59.45 -34.16
C ASN A 560 62.13 60.33 -35.36
N LYS A 561 61.60 60.05 -36.56
CA LYS A 561 61.86 60.86 -37.76
C LYS A 561 61.27 62.27 -37.67
N GLU A 562 60.08 62.42 -37.09
CA GLU A 562 59.49 63.74 -36.83
C GLU A 562 60.37 64.56 -35.86
N GLN A 563 60.90 63.92 -34.82
CA GLN A 563 61.80 64.57 -33.88
C GLN A 563 63.14 64.96 -34.53
N GLU A 564 63.72 64.10 -35.38
CA GLU A 564 64.90 64.45 -36.20
C GLU A 564 64.64 65.66 -37.10
N LEU A 565 63.49 65.70 -37.78
CA LEU A 565 63.08 66.82 -38.63
C LEU A 565 62.88 68.10 -37.81
N LYS A 566 62.29 68.01 -36.62
CA LYS A 566 62.13 69.14 -35.70
C LYS A 566 63.50 69.69 -35.26
N ASN A 567 64.45 68.81 -34.94
CA ASN A 567 65.82 69.20 -34.59
C ASN A 567 66.57 69.83 -35.79
N LEU A 568 66.36 69.33 -37.01
CA LEU A 568 66.93 69.92 -38.23
C LEU A 568 66.35 71.30 -38.52
N ARG A 569 65.02 71.48 -38.40
CA ARG A 569 64.35 72.78 -38.55
C ARG A 569 64.90 73.80 -37.56
N LYS A 570 65.04 73.41 -36.29
CA LYS A 570 65.63 74.28 -35.25
C LYS A 570 67.06 74.73 -35.62
N ARG A 571 67.92 73.80 -36.07
CA ARG A 571 69.28 74.14 -36.53
C ARG A 571 69.29 75.08 -37.74
N MET A 572 68.36 74.89 -38.67
CA MET A 572 68.22 75.77 -39.83
C MET A 572 67.78 77.19 -39.42
N GLU A 573 66.82 77.31 -38.50
CA GLU A 573 66.39 78.60 -37.94
C GLU A 573 67.53 79.32 -37.21
N GLU A 574 68.32 78.59 -36.40
CA GLU A 574 69.51 79.11 -35.72
C GLU A 574 70.58 79.60 -36.72
N ALA A 575 70.80 78.87 -37.82
CA ALA A 575 71.73 79.27 -38.88
C ALA A 575 71.27 80.51 -39.67
N VAL A 576 69.96 80.66 -39.89
CA VAL A 576 69.38 81.86 -40.52
C VAL A 576 69.52 83.09 -39.62
N LEU A 577 69.27 82.95 -38.31
CA LEU A 577 69.47 84.01 -37.31
C LEU A 577 70.93 84.51 -37.24
N MET A 578 71.90 83.58 -37.33
CA MET A 578 73.32 83.93 -37.42
C MET A 578 73.70 84.67 -38.71
N SER A 579 72.96 84.43 -39.81
CA SER A 579 73.20 85.05 -41.12
C SER A 579 72.64 86.47 -41.24
N THR A 580 71.61 86.82 -40.46
CA THR A 580 70.99 88.16 -40.45
C THR A 580 71.69 89.18 -39.53
N THR A 581 72.66 88.77 -38.72
CA THR A 581 73.32 89.65 -37.73
C THR A 581 74.67 90.23 -38.23
N THR A 582 75.11 89.87 -39.44
CA THR A 582 76.48 90.17 -39.92
C THR A 582 76.55 90.73 -41.34
N ASN A 583 75.64 91.62 -41.77
CA ASN A 583 75.95 92.52 -42.92
C ASN A 583 75.01 93.73 -43.01
N THR A 584 75.46 94.88 -42.50
CA THR A 584 74.96 96.21 -42.89
C THR A 584 76.16 97.10 -43.19
N THR A 585 76.23 97.65 -44.42
CA THR A 585 77.21 98.65 -44.95
C THR A 585 78.58 98.06 -45.37
N THR A 586 79.00 98.03 -46.65
CA THR A 586 79.42 99.21 -47.44
C THR A 586 79.80 98.86 -48.91
N ASN A 587 79.44 99.78 -49.84
CA ASN A 587 80.07 100.16 -51.14
C ASN A 587 79.82 99.42 -52.50
N ASN A 588 78.95 100.04 -53.32
CA ASN A 588 79.21 100.82 -54.56
C ASN A 588 80.46 100.56 -55.46
N ASN A 589 80.15 100.05 -56.66
CA ASN A 589 80.48 100.49 -58.04
C ASN A 589 81.91 100.57 -58.64
N SER A 590 81.94 100.17 -59.94
CA SER A 590 82.95 100.32 -61.03
C SER A 590 83.89 99.11 -61.24
N SER A 591 84.27 98.63 -62.43
CA SER A 591 83.84 98.78 -63.84
C SER A 591 84.76 97.88 -64.71
N ILE A 592 84.31 97.45 -65.92
CA ILE A 592 85.14 97.19 -67.15
C ILE A 592 85.98 95.87 -67.14
N ASN A 593 85.95 94.90 -68.09
CA ASN A 593 85.74 94.92 -69.55
C ASN A 593 85.41 93.53 -70.17
N HIS A 594 84.80 93.59 -71.36
CA HIS A 594 84.45 92.63 -72.45
C HIS A 594 85.35 91.39 -72.70
N THR A 595 84.91 90.27 -73.32
CA THR A 595 84.23 90.14 -74.64
C THR A 595 83.35 88.89 -74.84
N ASN A 596 82.20 89.13 -75.48
CA ASN A 596 81.43 88.35 -76.48
C ASN A 596 81.41 86.80 -76.45
N ARG A 597 80.19 86.23 -76.41
CA ARG A 597 79.54 85.69 -77.64
C ARG A 597 78.04 85.41 -77.43
N ASP A 598 77.28 85.84 -78.43
CA ASP A 598 75.84 85.66 -78.68
C ASP A 598 75.28 84.26 -78.45
N SER A 599 74.05 84.16 -77.93
CA SER A 599 72.86 84.00 -78.78
C SER A 599 71.61 83.73 -77.94
N SER A 600 70.71 84.72 -77.98
CA SER A 600 69.24 84.66 -77.99
C SER A 600 68.51 83.44 -77.39
N GLN A 601 67.54 83.71 -76.49
CA GLN A 601 66.12 83.86 -76.85
C GLN A 601 65.16 83.34 -75.75
N SER A 602 64.33 84.27 -75.29
CA SER A 602 62.94 84.15 -74.85
C SER A 602 62.53 83.35 -73.59
N ASP A 603 61.68 84.04 -72.83
CA ASP A 603 60.56 83.54 -72.03
C ASP A 603 60.79 83.17 -70.55
N ASN A 604 60.72 84.24 -69.75
CA ASN A 604 59.74 84.37 -68.66
C ASN A 604 58.61 83.32 -68.69
N ASN A 605 58.64 82.31 -67.79
CA ASN A 605 57.46 81.82 -67.04
C ASN A 605 57.66 80.60 -66.11
N ASN A 606 58.86 80.01 -65.99
CA ASN A 606 58.98 78.67 -65.38
C ASN A 606 59.03 78.56 -63.84
N ASN A 607 59.07 79.65 -63.07
CA ASN A 607 59.18 79.54 -61.60
C ASN A 607 57.85 79.53 -60.84
N ASN A 608 56.73 79.85 -61.49
CA ASN A 608 55.39 79.69 -60.92
C ASN A 608 54.69 78.38 -61.32
N LEU A 609 55.23 77.66 -62.32
CA LEU A 609 54.68 76.39 -62.79
C LEU A 609 55.14 75.20 -61.94
N THR A 610 56.38 75.17 -61.45
CA THR A 610 56.94 74.04 -60.69
C THR A 610 56.34 73.89 -59.28
N ASN A 611 56.13 74.99 -58.55
CA ASN A 611 55.43 74.94 -57.26
C ASN A 611 53.93 74.63 -57.41
N ARG A 612 53.33 75.09 -58.52
CA ARG A 612 51.93 74.79 -58.84
C ARG A 612 51.76 73.33 -59.29
N GLU A 613 52.68 72.78 -60.07
CA GLU A 613 52.70 71.37 -60.51
C GLU A 613 52.98 70.40 -59.36
N LEU A 614 53.89 70.73 -58.42
CA LEU A 614 54.13 69.90 -57.24
C LEU A 614 52.93 69.89 -56.29
N MET A 615 52.25 71.04 -56.10
CA MET A 615 51.00 71.13 -55.35
C MET A 615 49.85 70.43 -56.07
N LEU A 616 49.77 70.51 -57.41
CA LEU A 616 48.78 69.80 -58.22
C LEU A 616 49.02 68.28 -58.23
N ASN A 617 50.27 67.82 -58.23
CA ASN A 617 50.61 66.39 -58.13
C ASN A 617 50.33 65.82 -56.73
N ARG A 618 50.62 66.59 -55.67
CA ARG A 618 50.29 66.18 -54.30
C ARG A 618 48.77 66.17 -54.09
N ARG A 619 48.07 67.20 -54.57
CA ARG A 619 46.61 67.26 -54.57
C ARG A 619 45.97 66.19 -55.47
N GLY A 620 46.59 65.86 -56.60
CA GLY A 620 46.18 64.78 -57.50
C GLY A 620 46.30 63.42 -56.82
N PHE A 621 47.41 63.16 -56.15
CA PHE A 621 47.59 61.93 -55.37
C PHE A 621 46.63 61.81 -54.19
N GLU A 622 46.39 62.92 -53.46
CA GLU A 622 45.39 62.97 -52.38
C GLU A 622 43.97 62.72 -52.92
N VAL A 623 43.63 63.32 -54.07
CA VAL A 623 42.36 63.10 -54.75
C VAL A 623 42.23 61.67 -55.26
N ASP A 624 43.30 61.05 -55.77
CA ASP A 624 43.29 59.66 -56.22
C ASP A 624 43.23 58.67 -55.04
N LYS A 625 43.81 59.02 -53.89
CA LYS A 625 43.66 58.29 -52.64
C LYS A 625 42.21 58.37 -52.16
N LEU A 626 41.63 59.56 -52.10
CA LEU A 626 40.22 59.77 -51.73
C LEU A 626 39.26 59.12 -52.72
N ARG A 627 39.57 59.09 -54.02
CA ARG A 627 38.79 58.36 -55.03
C ARG A 627 38.84 56.85 -54.80
N ARG A 628 40.00 56.30 -54.44
CA ARG A 628 40.14 54.88 -54.08
C ARG A 628 39.40 54.55 -52.80
N GLU A 629 39.53 55.36 -51.76
CA GLU A 629 38.79 55.21 -50.51
C GLU A 629 37.27 55.29 -50.74
N LEU A 630 36.80 56.30 -51.49
CA LEU A 630 35.39 56.42 -51.87
C LEU A 630 34.90 55.21 -52.68
N SER A 631 35.73 54.66 -53.56
CA SER A 631 35.40 53.47 -54.35
C SER A 631 35.33 52.20 -53.47
N LEU A 632 36.19 52.09 -52.45
CA LEU A 632 36.13 51.03 -51.45
C LEU A 632 34.89 51.16 -50.57
N THR A 633 34.60 52.34 -50.04
CA THR A 633 33.39 52.60 -49.24
C THR A 633 32.11 52.38 -50.06
N LYS A 634 32.13 52.72 -51.35
CA LYS A 634 31.00 52.44 -52.25
C LYS A 634 30.81 50.93 -52.46
N ARG A 635 31.89 50.17 -52.61
CA ARG A 635 31.84 48.70 -52.70
C ARG A 635 31.35 48.07 -51.40
N GLU A 636 31.86 48.50 -50.26
CA GLU A 636 31.39 48.04 -48.94
C GLU A 636 29.90 48.36 -48.72
N LYS A 637 29.47 49.56 -49.12
CA LYS A 637 28.04 49.92 -49.10
C LYS A 637 27.21 49.00 -50.01
N ASP A 638 27.69 48.69 -51.21
CA ASP A 638 26.98 47.81 -52.14
C ASP A 638 26.93 46.37 -51.62
N ASP A 639 28.00 45.88 -51.00
CA ASP A 639 28.05 44.55 -50.36
C ASP A 639 27.09 44.47 -49.17
N LEU A 640 27.06 45.49 -48.30
CA LEU A 640 26.09 45.61 -47.22
C LEU A 640 24.65 45.69 -47.74
N TYR A 641 24.42 46.41 -48.85
CA TYR A 641 23.12 46.49 -49.48
C TYR A 641 22.66 45.14 -50.05
N ILE A 642 23.58 44.37 -50.65
CA ILE A 642 23.32 42.99 -51.11
C ILE A 642 23.00 42.08 -49.92
N GLU A 643 23.74 42.18 -48.82
CA GLU A 643 23.50 41.40 -47.61
C GLU A 643 22.15 41.75 -46.96
N LEU A 644 21.82 43.04 -46.89
CA LEU A 644 20.53 43.51 -46.38
C LEU A 644 19.36 43.05 -47.27
N LYS A 645 19.56 43.03 -48.60
CA LYS A 645 18.59 42.46 -49.55
C LYS A 645 18.45 40.94 -49.39
N LYS A 646 19.53 40.21 -49.13
CA LYS A 646 19.51 38.76 -48.82
C LYS A 646 18.79 38.48 -47.50
N LEU A 647 19.06 39.26 -46.45
CA LEU A 647 18.40 39.14 -45.15
C LEU A 647 16.91 39.47 -45.26
N ARG A 648 16.55 40.50 -46.02
CA ARG A 648 15.14 40.82 -46.29
C ARG A 648 14.44 39.74 -47.09
N CYS A 649 15.10 39.17 -48.11
CA CYS A 649 14.57 38.02 -48.87
C CYS A 649 14.42 36.77 -47.98
N LYS A 650 15.34 36.53 -47.03
CA LYS A 650 15.21 35.46 -46.02
C LYS A 650 14.08 35.73 -45.04
N LEU A 651 13.86 36.98 -44.65
CA LEU A 651 12.75 37.40 -43.78
C LEU A 651 11.41 37.23 -44.51
N ASP A 652 11.29 37.68 -45.75
CA ASP A 652 10.09 37.54 -46.57
C ASP A 652 9.80 36.06 -46.88
N LYS A 653 10.83 35.22 -47.08
CA LYS A 653 10.67 33.76 -47.19
C LYS A 653 10.16 33.12 -45.91
N ARG A 654 10.62 33.59 -44.74
CA ARG A 654 10.11 33.14 -43.43
C ARG A 654 8.66 33.58 -43.23
N HIS A 655 8.35 34.84 -43.50
CA HIS A 655 6.98 35.35 -43.45
C HIS A 655 6.05 34.61 -44.40
N THR A 656 6.44 34.37 -45.66
CA THR A 656 5.59 33.62 -46.61
C THR A 656 5.46 32.12 -46.27
N SER A 657 6.44 31.51 -45.58
CA SER A 657 6.30 30.16 -45.02
C SER A 657 5.42 30.12 -43.77
N GLU A 658 5.46 31.16 -42.92
CA GLU A 658 4.58 31.29 -41.75
C GLU A 658 3.14 31.67 -42.14
N GLU A 659 2.95 32.53 -43.14
CA GLU A 659 1.63 32.96 -43.63
C GLU A 659 0.87 31.83 -44.33
N ARG A 660 1.58 30.93 -45.04
CA ARG A 660 0.99 29.75 -45.66
C ARG A 660 0.57 28.68 -44.65
N SER A 661 1.28 28.57 -43.52
CA SER A 661 0.81 27.73 -42.39
C SER A 661 -0.29 28.38 -41.55
N ARG A 662 -0.41 29.71 -41.56
CA ARG A 662 -1.45 30.44 -40.80
C ARG A 662 -2.80 30.52 -41.54
N LYS A 663 -2.83 30.57 -42.87
CA LYS A 663 -4.10 30.75 -43.60
C LYS A 663 -5.12 29.62 -43.44
N ASP A 664 -4.69 28.40 -43.07
CA ASP A 664 -5.62 27.30 -42.78
C ASP A 664 -6.07 27.24 -41.31
N ILE A 665 -5.53 28.12 -40.44
CA ILE A 665 -5.76 28.06 -38.98
C ILE A 665 -6.24 29.41 -38.39
N THR A 666 -6.25 30.50 -39.17
CA THR A 666 -6.56 31.87 -38.66
C THR A 666 -8.06 32.19 -38.55
N GLY A 667 -8.93 31.17 -38.50
CA GLY A 667 -10.35 31.37 -38.22
C GLY A 667 -10.72 31.29 -36.73
N TYR A 668 -9.93 30.61 -35.90
CA TYR A 668 -10.44 30.15 -34.59
C TYR A 668 -9.56 30.36 -33.37
N LEU A 669 -8.35 30.94 -33.48
CA LEU A 669 -7.41 30.92 -32.34
C LEU A 669 -6.75 32.27 -32.09
N THR A 670 -7.49 33.19 -31.48
CA THR A 670 -6.96 34.44 -30.90
C THR A 670 -6.39 34.29 -29.49
N ASN A 671 -6.32 33.08 -28.92
CA ASN A 671 -5.75 32.88 -27.58
C ASN A 671 -4.97 31.57 -27.50
N PHE A 672 -3.63 31.62 -27.64
CA PHE A 672 -2.81 30.54 -27.09
C PHE A 672 -1.51 31.04 -26.45
N ASN A 673 -1.56 31.00 -25.12
CA ASN A 673 -0.48 30.96 -24.17
C ASN A 673 0.28 29.61 -24.34
N MET A 674 1.53 29.67 -24.81
CA MET A 674 2.37 28.50 -25.18
C MET A 674 2.65 27.51 -24.04
N GLY A 675 2.41 27.87 -22.78
CA GLY A 675 2.53 26.96 -21.63
C GLY A 675 1.42 25.90 -21.55
N ASN A 676 0.25 26.17 -22.13
CA ASN A 676 -0.94 25.32 -21.97
C ASN A 676 -0.91 24.07 -22.89
N THR A 677 -0.20 24.12 -24.01
CA THR A 677 -0.12 23.02 -24.99
C THR A 677 0.80 21.88 -24.52
N TYR A 678 1.93 22.20 -23.90
CA TYR A 678 2.85 21.21 -23.32
C TYR A 678 2.24 20.57 -22.05
N ALA A 679 1.61 21.37 -21.20
CA ALA A 679 0.85 20.89 -20.05
C ALA A 679 -0.32 19.98 -20.47
N LYS A 680 -1.06 20.33 -21.52
CA LYS A 680 -2.11 19.45 -22.10
C LYS A 680 -1.56 18.16 -22.71
N ALA A 681 -0.38 18.19 -23.35
CA ALA A 681 0.24 16.99 -23.90
C ALA A 681 0.71 16.01 -22.79
N ILE A 682 1.26 16.53 -21.69
CA ILE A 682 1.61 15.73 -20.50
C ILE A 682 0.35 15.22 -19.80
N ALA A 683 -0.64 16.08 -19.59
CA ALA A 683 -1.92 15.71 -18.97
C ALA A 683 -2.72 14.69 -19.81
N ALA A 684 -2.54 14.66 -21.14
CA ALA A 684 -3.14 13.65 -22.02
C ALA A 684 -2.38 12.31 -22.02
N GLN A 685 -1.08 12.29 -21.72
CA GLN A 685 -0.28 11.06 -21.60
C GLN A 685 -0.44 10.38 -20.23
N GLN A 686 -0.55 11.15 -19.14
CA GLN A 686 -0.71 10.66 -17.77
C GLN A 686 -1.85 9.63 -17.57
N PRO A 687 -3.09 9.86 -18.04
CA PRO A 687 -4.17 8.89 -17.89
C PRO A 687 -3.94 7.62 -18.73
N ASN A 688 -3.32 7.72 -19.92
CA ASN A 688 -3.00 6.55 -20.73
C ASN A 688 -1.93 5.67 -20.08
N THR A 689 -0.88 6.26 -19.51
CA THR A 689 0.14 5.50 -18.76
C THR A 689 -0.46 4.87 -17.50
N LYS A 690 -1.32 5.59 -16.78
CA LYS A 690 -2.00 5.10 -15.58
C LYS A 690 -2.98 3.97 -15.90
N ILE A 691 -3.74 4.06 -16.99
CA ILE A 691 -4.63 3.00 -17.48
C ILE A 691 -3.83 1.77 -17.93
N THR A 692 -2.69 1.97 -18.59
CA THR A 692 -1.81 0.87 -19.01
C THR A 692 -1.26 0.11 -17.80
N LEU A 693 -0.75 0.83 -16.79
CA LEU A 693 -0.30 0.23 -15.53
C LEU A 693 -1.45 -0.44 -14.75
N LEU A 694 -2.65 0.13 -14.79
CA LEU A 694 -3.83 -0.48 -14.15
C LEU A 694 -4.22 -1.80 -14.84
N ASN A 695 -4.20 -1.82 -16.17
CA ASN A 695 -4.45 -3.03 -16.96
C ASN A 695 -3.37 -4.09 -16.74
N GLU A 696 -2.11 -3.68 -16.61
CA GLU A 696 -1.00 -4.58 -16.29
C GLU A 696 -1.15 -5.17 -14.88
N HIS A 697 -1.54 -4.35 -13.89
CA HIS A 697 -1.86 -4.82 -12.54
C HIS A 697 -3.08 -5.76 -12.51
N ILE A 698 -4.15 -5.45 -13.26
CA ILE A 698 -5.33 -6.32 -13.38
C ILE A 698 -4.94 -7.66 -14.00
N ASN A 699 -4.08 -7.65 -15.02
CA ASN A 699 -3.59 -8.88 -15.66
C ASN A 699 -2.72 -9.71 -14.72
N ILE A 700 -1.83 -9.09 -13.95
CA ILE A 700 -1.03 -9.78 -12.92
C ILE A 700 -1.95 -10.38 -11.87
N LEU A 701 -2.91 -9.60 -11.34
CA LEU A 701 -3.87 -10.05 -10.34
C LEU A 701 -4.70 -11.23 -10.84
N ASN A 702 -5.22 -11.16 -12.07
CA ASN A 702 -6.00 -12.24 -12.68
C ASN A 702 -5.15 -13.50 -12.88
N ARG A 703 -3.88 -13.35 -13.28
CA ARG A 703 -2.95 -14.48 -13.45
C ARG A 703 -2.65 -15.17 -12.12
N THR A 704 -2.37 -14.40 -11.08
CA THR A 704 -2.17 -14.93 -9.72
C THR A 704 -3.43 -15.60 -9.18
N ASN A 705 -4.61 -15.05 -9.46
CA ASN A 705 -5.88 -15.63 -9.02
C ASN A 705 -6.17 -16.97 -9.73
N ILE A 706 -5.85 -17.09 -11.02
CA ILE A 706 -5.93 -18.36 -11.76
C ILE A 706 -4.94 -19.39 -11.18
N GLU A 707 -3.70 -18.99 -10.89
CA GLU A 707 -2.69 -19.87 -10.28
C GLU A 707 -3.13 -20.37 -8.90
N LEU A 708 -3.67 -19.49 -8.05
CA LEU A 708 -4.23 -19.86 -6.75
C LEU A 708 -5.43 -20.79 -6.88
N LYS A 709 -6.30 -20.58 -7.88
CA LYS A 709 -7.44 -21.46 -8.14
C LYS A 709 -6.99 -22.85 -8.56
N ILE A 710 -5.98 -22.96 -9.43
CA ILE A 710 -5.39 -24.24 -9.85
C ILE A 710 -4.71 -24.94 -8.66
N GLN A 711 -4.00 -24.21 -7.81
CA GLN A 711 -3.40 -24.80 -6.60
C GLN A 711 -4.46 -25.29 -5.60
N ASN A 712 -5.53 -24.52 -5.38
CA ASN A 712 -6.64 -24.93 -4.51
C ASN A 712 -7.36 -26.16 -5.05
N GLU A 713 -7.59 -26.24 -6.37
CA GLU A 713 -8.20 -27.40 -7.01
C GLU A 713 -7.30 -28.65 -6.89
N SER A 714 -5.98 -28.48 -7.06
CA SER A 714 -4.98 -29.54 -6.82
C SER A 714 -4.98 -30.03 -5.37
N LEU A 715 -4.99 -29.10 -4.39
CA LEU A 715 -5.08 -29.44 -2.97
C LEU A 715 -6.38 -30.16 -2.63
N HIS A 716 -7.51 -29.71 -3.18
CA HIS A 716 -8.80 -30.33 -2.99
C HIS A 716 -8.82 -31.77 -3.53
N ASN A 717 -8.26 -31.99 -4.73
CA ASN A 717 -8.11 -33.32 -5.32
C ASN A 717 -7.23 -34.24 -4.47
N ASN A 718 -6.11 -33.73 -3.94
CA ASN A 718 -5.25 -34.49 -3.03
C ASN A 718 -5.99 -34.88 -1.74
N VAL A 719 -6.79 -33.98 -1.15
CA VAL A 719 -7.61 -34.28 0.03
C VAL A 719 -8.63 -35.38 -0.27
N ILE A 720 -9.29 -35.34 -1.43
CA ILE A 720 -10.22 -36.40 -1.86
C ILE A 720 -9.50 -37.74 -1.99
N ASP A 721 -8.31 -37.76 -2.57
CA ASP A 721 -7.51 -38.98 -2.72
C ASP A 721 -7.07 -39.53 -1.36
N TYR A 722 -6.67 -38.68 -0.41
CA TYR A 722 -6.36 -39.10 0.95
C TYR A 722 -7.61 -39.66 1.66
N GLN A 723 -8.77 -39.04 1.50
CA GLN A 723 -10.03 -39.53 2.05
C GLN A 723 -10.42 -40.90 1.46
N ARG A 724 -10.21 -41.11 0.14
CA ARG A 724 -10.43 -42.41 -0.50
C ARG A 724 -9.49 -43.48 0.03
N ARG A 725 -8.20 -43.18 0.16
CA ARG A 725 -7.21 -44.12 0.73
C ARG A 725 -7.53 -44.47 2.17
N TYR A 726 -7.89 -43.48 2.98
CA TYR A 726 -8.32 -43.70 4.37
C TYR A 726 -9.55 -44.60 4.45
N ARG A 727 -10.57 -44.34 3.62
CA ARG A 727 -11.78 -45.17 3.57
C ARG A 727 -11.47 -46.61 3.17
N SER A 728 -10.60 -46.80 2.18
CA SER A 728 -10.17 -48.13 1.74
C SER A 728 -9.40 -48.89 2.83
N ILE A 729 -8.50 -48.23 3.56
CA ILE A 729 -7.79 -48.84 4.70
C ILE A 729 -8.76 -49.18 5.84
N LYS A 730 -9.73 -48.30 6.12
CA LYS A 730 -10.77 -48.53 7.13
C LYS A 730 -11.65 -49.74 6.78
N GLU A 731 -12.11 -49.83 5.53
CA GLU A 731 -12.87 -50.99 5.03
C GLU A 731 -12.06 -52.29 5.15
N GLN A 732 -10.75 -52.27 4.84
CA GLN A 732 -9.89 -53.44 5.00
C GLN A 732 -9.75 -53.87 6.47
N TYR A 733 -9.66 -52.90 7.38
CA TYR A 733 -9.59 -53.17 8.82
C TYR A 733 -10.92 -53.71 9.37
N GLU A 734 -12.05 -53.13 8.97
CA GLU A 734 -13.40 -53.59 9.32
C GLU A 734 -13.67 -55.00 8.77
N ALA A 735 -13.27 -55.30 7.53
CA ALA A 735 -13.36 -56.63 6.96
C ALA A 735 -12.51 -57.66 7.73
N GLN A 736 -11.31 -57.28 8.20
CA GLN A 736 -10.50 -58.14 9.07
C GLN A 736 -11.15 -58.39 10.45
N LEU A 737 -11.79 -57.37 11.02
CA LEU A 737 -12.56 -57.50 12.27
C LEU A 737 -13.78 -58.42 12.10
N GLU A 738 -14.48 -58.32 10.97
CA GLU A 738 -15.63 -59.17 10.67
C GLU A 738 -15.21 -60.64 10.44
N ASP A 739 -14.10 -60.86 9.74
CA ASP A 739 -13.52 -62.20 9.54
C ASP A 739 -13.00 -62.81 10.85
N THR A 740 -12.43 -62.01 11.74
CA THR A 740 -12.00 -62.48 13.08
C THR A 740 -13.16 -62.74 14.03
N GLN A 741 -14.29 -62.01 13.91
CA GLN A 741 -15.52 -62.31 14.67
C GLN A 741 -16.32 -63.50 14.12
N LYS A 742 -16.09 -63.93 12.87
CA LYS A 742 -16.69 -65.17 12.30
C LYS A 742 -15.95 -66.45 12.75
N LEU A 743 -14.67 -66.34 13.13
CA LEU A 743 -13.81 -67.46 13.53
C LEU A 743 -14.22 -68.22 14.83
N PRO A 744 -14.82 -67.59 15.86
CA PRO A 744 -15.24 -68.28 17.10
C PRO A 744 -16.41 -69.26 16.90
N LYS A 745 -17.29 -69.03 15.91
CA LYS A 745 -18.48 -69.89 15.69
C LYS A 745 -18.16 -71.19 14.96
N VAL A 746 -17.06 -71.25 14.20
CA VAL A 746 -16.65 -72.47 13.49
C VAL A 746 -15.86 -73.42 14.41
N LEU A 747 -15.11 -72.87 15.36
CA LEU A 747 -14.31 -73.67 16.31
C LEU A 747 -15.11 -74.34 17.43
N GLN A 748 -16.29 -73.79 17.80
CA GLN A 748 -17.15 -74.40 18.82
C GLN A 748 -17.93 -75.64 18.33
N ARG A 749 -17.94 -75.92 17.01
CA ARG A 749 -18.56 -77.13 16.44
C ARG A 749 -17.65 -78.35 16.41
N PHE A 750 -16.35 -78.19 16.68
CA PHE A 750 -15.38 -79.29 16.62
C PHE A 750 -14.85 -79.77 17.98
N SER A 751 -15.21 -79.10 19.08
CA SER A 751 -14.67 -79.41 20.43
C SER A 751 -15.53 -80.36 21.27
N ALA A 752 -16.66 -80.85 20.76
CA ALA A 752 -17.51 -81.81 21.45
C ALA A 752 -17.40 -83.22 20.85
N SER A 753 -16.20 -83.78 20.77
CA SER A 753 -15.99 -85.23 20.63
C SER A 753 -14.51 -85.58 20.80
N SER A 754 -14.25 -86.66 21.55
CA SER A 754 -12.99 -87.42 21.62
C SER A 754 -12.05 -87.07 22.78
N SER A 755 -12.39 -87.68 23.91
CA SER A 755 -11.47 -88.13 24.96
C SER A 755 -10.33 -89.03 24.43
N SER A 756 -9.24 -89.06 25.21
CA SER A 756 -8.32 -90.19 25.49
C SER A 756 -6.86 -90.14 24.98
N SER A 757 -5.96 -90.20 25.98
CA SER A 757 -4.71 -90.98 26.04
C SER A 757 -3.36 -90.41 25.51
N SER A 758 -2.52 -90.08 26.50
CA SER A 758 -1.12 -90.50 26.73
C SER A 758 0.01 -90.30 25.69
N SER A 759 0.98 -89.48 26.14
CA SER A 759 2.45 -89.69 26.14
C SER A 759 3.27 -89.71 24.84
N SER A 760 4.41 -89.00 24.92
CA SER A 760 5.63 -89.06 24.09
C SER A 760 5.75 -87.98 22.99
N ILE A 761 6.57 -86.95 23.25
CA ILE A 761 7.05 -86.03 22.22
C ILE A 761 8.59 -85.98 22.24
N ARG A 762 9.15 -86.24 21.05
CA ARG A 762 10.57 -86.49 20.73
C ARG A 762 11.41 -85.20 20.64
N PRO A 763 12.76 -85.30 20.71
CA PRO A 763 13.70 -84.17 20.65
C PRO A 763 13.72 -83.34 19.34
N SER A 764 13.02 -83.76 18.27
CA SER A 764 13.02 -83.05 16.98
C SER A 764 12.15 -81.78 16.95
N LEU A 765 11.33 -81.55 17.99
CA LEU A 765 10.46 -80.37 18.08
C LEU A 765 11.23 -79.09 18.48
N LEU A 766 12.22 -79.23 19.35
CA LEU A 766 12.97 -78.09 19.92
C LEU A 766 13.92 -77.45 18.92
N THR A 767 14.58 -78.23 18.04
CA THR A 767 15.48 -77.69 17.01
C THR A 767 14.72 -76.98 15.88
N SER A 768 13.45 -77.33 15.69
CA SER A 768 12.56 -76.66 14.73
C SER A 768 11.96 -75.36 15.29
N GLN A 769 11.72 -75.31 16.61
CA GLN A 769 11.32 -74.09 17.33
C GLN A 769 12.42 -73.00 17.32
N ALA A 770 13.68 -73.39 17.49
CA ALA A 770 14.77 -72.40 17.53
C ALA A 770 15.05 -71.74 16.17
N ARG A 771 14.91 -72.47 15.05
CA ARG A 771 15.12 -71.92 13.70
C ARG A 771 13.98 -71.04 13.21
N THR A 772 12.76 -71.27 13.70
CA THR A 772 11.58 -70.44 13.37
C THR A 772 11.63 -69.08 14.08
N ALA A 773 11.97 -69.07 15.38
CA ALA A 773 12.16 -67.82 16.13
C ALA A 773 13.25 -66.89 15.56
N GLN A 774 14.30 -67.47 14.96
CA GLN A 774 15.41 -66.70 14.39
C GLN A 774 15.04 -66.04 13.04
N LEU A 775 14.19 -66.68 12.25
CA LEU A 775 13.70 -66.15 10.97
C LEU A 775 12.60 -65.10 11.18
N GLU A 776 11.73 -65.28 12.18
CA GLU A 776 10.72 -64.29 12.56
C GLU A 776 11.35 -62.99 13.04
N ASN A 777 12.42 -63.07 13.83
CA ASN A 777 13.18 -61.88 14.24
C ASN A 777 13.79 -61.14 13.05
N GLN A 778 14.33 -61.85 12.05
CA GLN A 778 14.86 -61.19 10.84
C GLN A 778 13.75 -60.50 10.01
N GLU A 779 12.56 -61.08 9.92
CA GLU A 779 11.44 -60.46 9.20
C GLU A 779 10.87 -59.24 9.94
N ILE A 780 10.81 -59.29 11.28
CA ILE A 780 10.43 -58.15 12.12
C ILE A 780 11.43 -57.02 11.97
N ILE A 781 12.74 -57.32 11.99
CA ILE A 781 13.79 -56.32 11.76
C ILE A 781 13.64 -55.67 10.39
N LEU A 782 13.37 -56.44 9.33
CA LEU A 782 13.16 -55.89 7.99
C LEU A 782 11.89 -55.02 7.89
N LYS A 783 10.81 -55.38 8.59
CA LYS A 783 9.58 -54.57 8.68
C LYS A 783 9.80 -53.29 9.47
N LEU A 784 10.55 -53.36 10.58
CA LEU A 784 10.95 -52.18 11.36
C LEU A 784 11.84 -51.26 10.54
N GLN A 785 12.83 -51.78 9.81
CA GLN A 785 13.68 -50.99 8.91
C GLN A 785 12.89 -50.37 7.76
N ASN A 786 11.86 -51.05 7.24
CA ASN A 786 11.00 -50.50 6.21
C ASN A 786 10.05 -49.42 6.76
N ALA A 787 9.50 -49.63 7.96
CA ALA A 787 8.71 -48.65 8.67
C ALA A 787 9.54 -47.41 9.01
N GLU A 788 10.78 -47.56 9.48
CA GLU A 788 11.73 -46.46 9.69
C GLU A 788 12.03 -45.71 8.38
N ARG A 789 12.21 -46.43 7.26
CA ARG A 789 12.40 -45.78 5.95
C ARG A 789 11.19 -44.94 5.55
N ILE A 790 9.97 -45.45 5.78
CA ILE A 790 8.73 -44.74 5.49
C ILE A 790 8.55 -43.54 6.43
N ILE A 791 8.81 -43.71 7.73
CA ILE A 791 8.76 -42.64 8.73
C ILE A 791 9.77 -41.54 8.38
N ASN A 792 11.00 -41.89 8.00
CA ASN A 792 12.00 -40.92 7.58
C ASN A 792 11.59 -40.20 6.29
N LYS A 793 10.95 -40.90 5.35
CA LYS A 793 10.40 -40.28 4.14
C LYS A 793 9.29 -39.28 4.47
N LEU A 794 8.34 -39.67 5.32
CA LEU A 794 7.25 -38.79 5.78
C LEU A 794 7.77 -37.61 6.61
N ARG A 795 8.82 -37.80 7.41
CA ARG A 795 9.49 -36.71 8.14
C ARG A 795 10.16 -35.72 7.19
N ASN A 796 10.81 -36.20 6.14
CA ASN A 796 11.41 -35.34 5.11
C ASN A 796 10.33 -34.58 4.34
N GLU A 797 9.24 -35.25 3.93
CA GLU A 797 8.10 -34.60 3.28
C GLU A 797 7.44 -33.54 4.20
N LEU A 798 7.37 -33.79 5.51
CA LEU A 798 6.88 -32.81 6.49
C LEU A 798 7.83 -31.62 6.65
N ILE A 799 9.14 -31.84 6.58
CA ILE A 799 10.15 -30.76 6.60
C ILE A 799 10.03 -29.91 5.33
N GLU A 800 9.96 -30.54 4.15
CA GLU A 800 9.75 -29.83 2.89
C GLU A 800 8.45 -29.03 2.90
N MET A 801 7.34 -29.59 3.38
CA MET A 801 6.07 -28.87 3.52
C MET A 801 6.18 -27.66 4.47
N LYS A 802 6.91 -27.79 5.57
CA LYS A 802 7.16 -26.67 6.51
C LYS A 802 8.03 -25.58 5.88
N GLU A 803 9.06 -25.96 5.11
CA GLU A 803 9.91 -25.00 4.39
C GLU A 803 9.13 -24.28 3.28
N LEU A 804 8.27 -25.00 2.57
CA LEU A 804 7.41 -24.46 1.51
C LEU A 804 6.36 -23.48 2.07
N HIS A 805 5.76 -23.81 3.22
CA HIS A 805 4.86 -22.91 3.94
C HIS A 805 5.60 -21.67 4.48
N ALA A 806 6.83 -21.84 5.00
CA ALA A 806 7.65 -20.72 5.45
C ALA A 806 8.03 -19.78 4.28
N THR A 807 8.37 -20.33 3.11
CA THR A 807 8.66 -19.52 1.91
C THR A 807 7.41 -18.84 1.35
N GLN A 808 6.23 -19.47 1.38
CA GLN A 808 4.96 -18.82 1.04
C GLN A 808 4.67 -17.63 1.98
N ASN A 809 4.84 -17.80 3.29
CA ASN A 809 4.65 -16.71 4.24
C ASN A 809 5.63 -15.55 4.04
N ILE A 810 6.90 -15.84 3.74
CA ILE A 810 7.89 -14.79 3.42
C ILE A 810 7.48 -14.05 2.14
N THR A 811 7.06 -14.78 1.10
CA THR A 811 6.63 -14.17 -0.17
C THR A 811 5.38 -13.30 -0.01
N ALA A 812 4.42 -13.74 0.80
CA ALA A 812 3.22 -12.95 1.13
C ALA A 812 3.59 -11.67 1.91
N MET A 813 4.50 -11.78 2.89
CA MET A 813 5.02 -10.63 3.62
C MET A 813 5.79 -9.65 2.71
N GLU A 814 6.55 -10.16 1.73
CA GLU A 814 7.23 -9.35 0.71
C GLU A 814 6.22 -8.58 -0.18
N CYS A 815 5.12 -9.24 -0.57
CA CYS A 815 4.03 -8.61 -1.32
C CYS A 815 3.36 -7.49 -0.52
N TYR A 816 3.05 -7.73 0.76
CA TYR A 816 2.51 -6.68 1.63
C TYR A 816 3.50 -5.52 1.82
N ARG A 817 4.81 -5.80 1.94
CA ARG A 817 5.83 -4.75 2.02
C ARG A 817 5.86 -3.89 0.76
N GLN A 818 5.85 -4.50 -0.42
CA GLN A 818 5.81 -3.78 -1.70
C GLN A 818 4.53 -2.96 -1.86
N GLN A 819 3.38 -3.49 -1.41
CA GLN A 819 2.11 -2.75 -1.43
C GLN A 819 2.16 -1.50 -0.54
N VAL A 820 2.77 -1.59 0.64
CA VAL A 820 2.97 -0.44 1.54
C VAL A 820 3.93 0.59 0.93
N GLU A 821 5.03 0.15 0.33
CA GLU A 821 5.96 1.06 -0.36
C GLU A 821 5.30 1.79 -1.53
N LEU A 822 4.48 1.09 -2.32
CA LEU A 822 3.70 1.70 -3.41
C LEU A 822 2.68 2.72 -2.87
N PHE A 823 2.00 2.41 -1.76
CA PHE A 823 1.07 3.34 -1.13
C PHE A 823 1.80 4.61 -0.66
N ARG A 824 3.00 4.45 -0.10
CA ARG A 824 3.85 5.54 0.36
C ARG A 824 4.34 6.41 -0.81
N HIS A 825 4.75 5.79 -1.91
CA HIS A 825 5.15 6.50 -3.13
C HIS A 825 3.99 7.30 -3.72
N ARG A 826 2.80 6.71 -3.78
CA ARG A 826 1.59 7.37 -4.29
C ARG A 826 1.13 8.50 -3.39
N HIS A 827 1.31 8.38 -2.08
CA HIS A 827 1.07 9.48 -1.14
C HIS A 827 2.02 10.65 -1.40
N PHE A 828 3.31 10.36 -1.60
CA PHE A 828 4.33 11.38 -1.89
C PHE A 828 4.07 12.09 -3.22
N GLU A 829 3.67 11.36 -4.27
CA GLU A 829 3.28 11.96 -5.55
C GLU A 829 2.04 12.87 -5.42
N LEU A 830 1.07 12.50 -4.58
CA LEU A 830 -0.10 13.32 -4.31
C LEU A 830 0.27 14.60 -3.54
N GLU A 831 1.18 14.52 -2.57
CA GLU A 831 1.71 15.70 -1.87
C GLU A 831 2.47 16.61 -2.84
N GLU A 832 3.35 16.07 -3.68
CA GLU A 832 4.11 16.85 -4.65
C GLU A 832 3.18 17.52 -5.70
N ALA A 833 2.13 16.80 -6.12
CA ALA A 833 1.12 17.35 -7.03
C ALA A 833 0.32 18.48 -6.36
N ALA A 834 -0.12 18.28 -5.11
CA ALA A 834 -0.83 19.29 -4.34
C ALA A 834 0.04 20.54 -4.10
N GLU A 835 1.34 20.36 -3.84
CA GLU A 835 2.27 21.48 -3.64
C GLU A 835 2.52 22.28 -4.94
N LYS A 836 2.60 21.59 -6.09
CA LYS A 836 2.65 22.24 -7.41
C LYS A 836 1.37 23.02 -7.70
N GLU A 837 0.21 22.44 -7.42
CA GLU A 837 -1.10 23.06 -7.65
C GLU A 837 -1.30 24.28 -6.73
N TYR A 838 -0.88 24.18 -5.47
CA TYR A 838 -0.84 25.31 -4.54
C TYR A 838 0.06 26.44 -5.03
N LYS A 839 1.22 26.10 -5.61
CA LYS A 839 2.15 27.10 -6.17
C LYS A 839 1.57 27.81 -7.40
N ILE A 840 0.92 27.07 -8.30
CA ILE A 840 0.20 27.65 -9.44
C ILE A 840 -0.89 28.60 -8.95
N TRP A 841 -1.71 28.16 -7.99
CA TRP A 841 -2.75 28.98 -7.41
C TRP A 841 -2.19 30.26 -6.77
N GLN A 842 -1.04 30.15 -6.10
CA GLN A 842 -0.36 31.29 -5.48
C GLN A 842 0.19 32.27 -6.52
N ASP A 843 0.76 31.77 -7.62
CA ASP A 843 1.23 32.59 -8.73
C ASP A 843 0.06 33.29 -9.46
N GLU A 844 -1.05 32.59 -9.70
CA GLU A 844 -2.28 33.15 -10.27
C GLU A 844 -2.88 34.24 -9.37
N ARG A 845 -2.92 34.00 -8.06
CA ARG A 845 -3.36 35.00 -7.08
C ARG A 845 -2.48 36.25 -7.13
N ASN A 846 -1.15 36.08 -7.18
CA ASN A 846 -0.22 37.21 -7.25
C ASN A 846 -0.34 37.97 -8.59
N GLN A 847 -0.57 37.26 -9.69
CA GLN A 847 -0.84 37.86 -11.01
C GLN A 847 -2.12 38.71 -10.99
N LEU A 848 -3.19 38.21 -10.36
CA LEU A 848 -4.45 38.94 -10.20
C LEU A 848 -4.29 40.17 -9.30
N ILE A 849 -3.52 40.06 -8.22
CA ILE A 849 -3.18 41.21 -7.35
C ILE A 849 -2.43 42.26 -8.17
N TYR A 850 -1.41 41.87 -8.93
CA TYR A 850 -0.64 42.77 -9.79
C TYR A 850 -1.52 43.48 -10.83
N GLN A 851 -2.43 42.76 -11.49
CA GLN A 851 -3.38 43.34 -12.45
C GLN A 851 -4.36 44.32 -11.79
N ALA A 852 -4.82 44.02 -10.57
CA ALA A 852 -5.68 44.91 -9.81
C ALA A 852 -4.93 46.20 -9.39
N GLU A 853 -3.64 46.09 -9.09
CA GLU A 853 -2.77 47.22 -8.76
C GLU A 853 -2.45 48.08 -10.01
N GLU A 854 -2.17 47.46 -11.14
CA GLU A 854 -1.97 48.12 -12.44
C GLU A 854 -3.24 48.87 -12.88
N ALA A 855 -4.43 48.25 -12.74
CA ALA A 855 -5.71 48.89 -13.03
C ALA A 855 -6.02 50.05 -12.07
N ARG A 856 -5.51 50.02 -10.83
CA ARG A 856 -5.59 51.16 -9.89
C ARG A 856 -4.72 52.32 -10.32
N ILE A 857 -3.52 52.05 -10.83
CA ILE A 857 -2.56 53.07 -11.28
C ILE A 857 -3.02 53.69 -12.60
N SER A 858 -3.59 52.90 -13.51
CA SER A 858 -4.10 53.37 -14.82
C SER A 858 -5.37 54.22 -14.73
N ASN A 859 -6.08 54.23 -13.60
CA ASN A 859 -7.31 55.02 -13.40
C ASN A 859 -7.07 56.39 -12.72
N TYR A 860 -5.82 56.82 -12.56
CA TYR A 860 -5.53 58.19 -12.15
C TYR A 860 -5.71 59.14 -13.35
N PRO A 861 -6.65 60.10 -13.30
CA PRO A 861 -6.80 61.07 -14.37
C PRO A 861 -5.62 62.05 -14.34
N ASP A 862 -4.96 62.16 -15.48
CA ASP A 862 -3.90 63.14 -15.76
C ASP A 862 -4.37 64.57 -15.44
N PRO A 863 -3.72 65.32 -14.53
CA PRO A 863 -4.05 66.70 -14.26
C PRO A 863 -3.21 67.57 -15.18
N THR A 864 -3.78 68.09 -16.28
CA THR A 864 -3.67 69.50 -16.75
C THR A 864 -4.20 69.67 -18.18
N LEU A 865 -5.32 70.39 -18.33
CA LEU A 865 -5.50 71.58 -19.20
C LEU A 865 -6.98 72.00 -19.17
N GLY A 866 -7.25 73.10 -18.46
CA GLY A 866 -8.59 73.66 -18.35
C GLY A 866 -9.01 74.48 -19.58
N PHE A 867 -10.32 74.74 -19.70
CA PHE A 867 -10.88 76.06 -20.01
C PHE A 867 -12.36 76.10 -19.60
N LEU A 868 -12.76 77.29 -19.14
CA LEU A 868 -14.03 77.69 -18.52
C LEU A 868 -15.31 77.29 -19.31
N VAL A 869 -16.43 77.11 -18.60
CA VAL A 869 -17.49 78.15 -18.42
C VAL A 869 -18.58 77.60 -17.47
N ARG A 870 -18.78 78.30 -16.35
CA ARG A 870 -19.99 78.26 -15.50
C ARG A 870 -21.02 79.19 -16.15
N PRO A 871 -22.36 78.98 -16.01
CA PRO A 871 -23.00 79.58 -14.85
C PRO A 871 -24.30 78.92 -14.32
N THR A 872 -24.55 79.19 -13.03
CA THR A 872 -25.84 79.51 -12.36
C THR A 872 -26.92 78.41 -12.23
N SER A 873 -27.25 77.93 -11.02
CA SER A 873 -27.96 78.58 -9.89
C SER A 873 -29.48 78.45 -9.96
N LYS A 874 -30.07 77.63 -9.07
CA LYS A 874 -31.18 77.91 -8.13
C LYS A 874 -31.84 76.58 -7.67
N GLN A 875 -31.77 76.19 -6.40
CA GLN A 875 -32.58 76.61 -5.22
C GLN A 875 -33.96 75.93 -5.12
N GLY A 876 -34.26 75.36 -3.93
CA GLY A 876 -35.62 75.03 -3.43
C GLY A 876 -35.80 73.54 -3.12
N SER A 877 -35.58 73.08 -1.88
CA SER A 877 -36.57 72.98 -0.77
C SER A 877 -37.42 71.70 -0.87
N GLN A 878 -37.16 70.68 -0.04
CA GLN A 878 -37.66 70.43 1.32
C GLN A 878 -38.86 69.48 1.36
N ASP A 879 -38.66 68.43 2.17
CA ASP A 879 -39.56 67.90 3.19
C ASP A 879 -40.75 66.98 2.83
N SER A 880 -40.58 65.75 3.37
CA SER A 880 -41.45 65.11 4.36
C SER A 880 -42.61 64.22 3.90
N LEU A 881 -42.39 62.93 4.12
CA LEU A 881 -43.12 62.04 5.05
C LEU A 881 -44.65 62.23 5.14
N ALA A 882 -45.40 61.19 4.78
CA ALA A 882 -46.39 60.55 5.68
C ALA A 882 -47.26 59.49 4.97
N SER A 883 -47.10 58.24 5.41
CA SER A 883 -48.10 57.49 6.20
C SER A 883 -49.38 56.87 5.59
N ILE A 884 -49.56 55.59 5.99
CA ILE A 884 -50.81 54.89 6.36
C ILE A 884 -51.59 54.15 5.26
N ASN A 885 -51.34 52.83 5.22
CA ASN A 885 -52.22 51.73 5.66
C ASN A 885 -53.72 51.72 5.28
N ASP A 886 -54.09 50.56 4.74
CA ASP A 886 -55.09 49.61 5.27
C ASP A 886 -56.41 49.31 4.52
N TYR A 887 -56.79 48.03 4.68
CA TYR A 887 -58.02 47.28 4.39
C TYR A 887 -58.23 46.79 2.95
N SER A 888 -57.97 45.51 2.62
CA SER A 888 -58.66 44.25 3.05
C SER A 888 -60.06 44.09 2.46
N GLN A 889 -60.26 43.01 1.67
CA GLN A 889 -61.43 42.14 1.81
C GLN A 889 -61.22 40.76 1.15
N ARG A 890 -61.55 39.73 1.94
CA ARG A 890 -61.66 38.28 1.66
C ARG A 890 -62.64 37.99 0.50
N SER A 891 -62.64 36.83 -0.17
CA SER A 891 -63.14 35.54 0.35
C SER A 891 -62.92 34.36 -0.59
N PHE A 892 -62.77 33.18 0.03
CA PHE A 892 -62.69 31.80 -0.46
C PHE A 892 -63.82 31.33 -1.41
N THR A 893 -63.55 30.32 -2.25
CA THR A 893 -64.09 28.94 -2.08
C THR A 893 -63.47 27.92 -3.04
N LEU A 894 -63.40 26.68 -2.51
CA LEU A 894 -62.85 25.38 -2.91
C LEU A 894 -63.72 24.66 -4.01
N PRO A 895 -63.39 23.45 -4.53
CA PRO A 895 -62.63 22.31 -3.96
C PRO A 895 -61.27 22.00 -4.58
#